data_AF-W4FXS6-F1
#
_entry.id   AF-W4FXS6-F1
#
_cell.length_a   1.000
_cell.length_b   1.000
_cell.length_c   1.000
_cell.angle_alpha   90.00
_cell.angle_beta   90.00
_cell.angle_gamma   90.00
#
_symmetry.space_group_name_H-M   'P 1'
#
loop_
_entity.id
_entity.type
_entity.pdbx_description
1 polymer ?
#
loop_
_entity_poly.entity_id
_entity_poly.type
_entity_poly.pdbx_seq_one_letter_code
_entity_poly.pdbx_strand_id
1 'polypeptide(L)'
;MIQIRPLLLPPTSFSRHDARGDMVRFTWRSSTSYGLTTKRATPTRVEGKAKPTEKGTSVRAMGRVASNVIAGMLLFVPLVTLVVLVTEGMLDRRVVSFNAQTSDYGWADYGKSCVLTTSTNGWALHTCDANTAAVAPLNVFDTIGQVLSRQWARELANASGTLHVTTCAMGGTAREGWANLQFIAGYDYFPECLPPLPQDVAGMAMLETTTRDDDGVYALIVYADLDPDMTPYTHTNSDGTVQKLIANPQRTLISVDGIVENDPTGENYIIYSRPLGPRYLVTGYCKSEIEELSVIHKDWTVPGWSQGKYAKHPVVTGWACGHTVSKATELIALQVVFSLCTLCLFAGDIYITLQGLQGVFTNKPVLTYQVLAGLERRKLLVAFILITTMPGLLYLDVSRIYFSTQNGFRIWCLSCLMFGTFHAFGFIFFLSILDRIPCQLSHVVHYSAPTCLYGAIIGTAVACCQQPIYETAYHKFYAASPLLMLRVFGQDWSSGSYTVDGTPPVIVYLCEQILVPICIAFVVSIVVAVVDRFKLPKSLFMSIAWCRTNSFITHAQAPNWITALPLNQTNAIKIGNKMYCKPSTQALMGFATVMARDTPQVAPTAKTQSTVDVSVPIQVVNMYALVPALWFPTLIRQYGTIHSNEFTATTIQANLPPKKYKHTRGACAK
;
A
#
# COMPACT_ATOMS: atom_id res chain seq x y z
N MET A 1 -16.82 -8.38 15.57
CA MET A 1 -18.02 -8.78 14.83
C MET A 1 -19.00 -7.61 14.80
N ILE A 2 -18.97 -6.80 13.74
CA ILE A 2 -19.99 -5.79 13.41
C ILE A 2 -20.29 -6.03 11.93
N GLN A 3 -21.51 -6.50 11.66
CA GLN A 3 -21.97 -6.89 10.33
C GLN A 3 -22.46 -5.62 9.61
N ILE A 4 -21.74 -5.16 8.60
CA ILE A 4 -22.20 -4.10 7.69
C ILE A 4 -22.57 -4.79 6.36
N ARG A 5 -23.87 -4.86 6.05
CA ARG A 5 -24.37 -5.36 4.76
C ARG A 5 -23.95 -4.39 3.63
N PRO A 6 -23.38 -4.88 2.52
CA PRO A 6 -23.19 -4.07 1.32
C PRO A 6 -24.46 -4.04 0.47
N LEU A 7 -24.87 -2.86 0.02
CA LEU A 7 -25.80 -2.70 -1.10
C LEU A 7 -25.01 -2.91 -2.40
N LEU A 8 -25.20 -4.07 -3.03
CA LEU A 8 -24.80 -4.36 -4.41
C LEU A 8 -25.90 -3.89 -5.36
N LEU A 9 -25.55 -3.11 -6.37
CA LEU A 9 -26.34 -2.94 -7.59
C LEU A 9 -25.67 -3.76 -8.72
N PRO A 10 -26.45 -4.45 -9.58
CA PRO A 10 -25.93 -5.38 -10.59
C PRO A 10 -25.37 -4.67 -11.84
N PRO A 11 -24.55 -5.35 -12.66
CA PRO A 11 -23.93 -4.78 -13.84
C PRO A 11 -24.89 -4.84 -15.05
N THR A 12 -25.02 -3.74 -15.80
CA THR A 12 -25.67 -3.76 -17.11
C THR A 12 -24.64 -3.60 -18.23
N SER A 13 -24.74 -4.54 -19.16
CA SER A 13 -24.09 -4.60 -20.48
C SER A 13 -24.27 -3.33 -21.30
N PHE A 14 -23.26 -2.90 -22.06
CA PHE A 14 -23.40 -1.88 -23.10
C PHE A 14 -22.96 -2.40 -24.47
N SER A 15 -23.96 -2.58 -25.33
CA SER A 15 -23.84 -2.70 -26.79
C SER A 15 -23.83 -1.31 -27.45
N ARG A 16 -23.30 -1.25 -28.67
CA ARG A 16 -22.98 -0.07 -29.49
C ARG A 16 -24.19 0.42 -30.31
N HIS A 17 -24.20 1.74 -30.57
CA HIS A 17 -25.10 2.54 -31.44
C HIS A 17 -26.50 2.81 -30.85
N ASP A 18 -27.07 4.02 -30.81
CA ASP A 18 -26.99 5.15 -31.76
C ASP A 18 -27.32 6.52 -31.11
N ALA A 19 -27.08 7.59 -31.88
CA ALA A 19 -27.05 8.99 -31.49
C ALA A 19 -28.38 9.65 -31.03
N ARG A 20 -28.30 10.53 -30.01
CA ARG A 20 -28.83 11.92 -29.90
C ARG A 20 -29.20 12.29 -28.45
N GLY A 21 -28.75 13.49 -28.04
CA GLY A 21 -29.48 14.40 -27.16
C GLY A 21 -29.66 14.00 -25.69
N ASP A 22 -28.74 14.44 -24.83
CA ASP A 22 -28.99 15.22 -23.60
C ASP A 22 -27.94 14.93 -22.54
N MET A 23 -27.00 15.87 -22.43
CA MET A 23 -25.87 15.82 -21.51
C MET A 23 -26.31 16.34 -20.13
N VAL A 24 -26.71 15.43 -19.23
CA VAL A 24 -26.84 15.72 -17.80
C VAL A 24 -25.44 15.83 -17.18
N ARG A 25 -24.95 17.06 -17.05
CA ARG A 25 -23.71 17.37 -16.30
C ARG A 25 -23.94 17.27 -14.80
N PHE A 26 -23.39 16.24 -14.16
CA PHE A 26 -23.11 16.30 -12.72
C PHE A 26 -21.90 17.21 -12.47
N THR A 27 -22.18 18.44 -12.03
CA THR A 27 -21.16 19.40 -11.61
C THR A 27 -20.98 19.30 -10.10
N TRP A 28 -19.75 19.02 -9.66
CA TRP A 28 -19.32 19.25 -8.29
C TRP A 28 -19.35 20.75 -8.02
N ARG A 29 -20.39 21.23 -7.34
CA ARG A 29 -20.46 22.61 -6.85
C ARG A 29 -19.52 22.78 -5.65
N SER A 30 -18.35 23.35 -5.90
CA SER A 30 -17.58 24.05 -4.86
C SER A 30 -18.41 25.25 -4.40
N SER A 31 -18.93 25.18 -3.18
CA SER A 31 -19.64 26.29 -2.55
C SER A 31 -18.66 27.39 -2.14
N THR A 32 -18.38 28.31 -3.07
CA THR A 32 -17.90 29.66 -2.73
C THR A 32 -18.21 30.63 -3.87
N SER A 33 -19.45 31.13 -3.88
CA SER A 33 -19.84 32.26 -4.71
C SER A 33 -20.56 33.28 -3.83
N TYR A 34 -19.95 34.45 -3.65
CA TYR A 34 -20.70 35.69 -3.46
C TYR A 34 -20.28 36.63 -4.58
N GLY A 35 -21.25 36.98 -5.42
CA GLY A 35 -21.08 37.92 -6.52
C GLY A 35 -20.99 39.35 -6.03
N LEU A 36 -20.37 40.20 -6.83
CA LEU A 36 -20.67 41.63 -6.84
C LEU A 36 -20.40 42.19 -8.24
N THR A 37 -21.49 42.69 -8.80
CA THR A 37 -21.64 43.40 -10.06
C THR A 37 -20.84 44.70 -10.05
N THR A 38 -20.10 44.91 -11.14
CA THR A 38 -19.36 46.14 -11.47
C THR A 38 -20.31 47.29 -11.83
N LYS A 39 -20.19 48.44 -11.14
CA LYS A 39 -20.48 49.77 -11.71
C LYS A 39 -19.34 50.75 -11.34
N ARG A 40 -19.09 51.66 -12.28
CA ARG A 40 -17.87 52.45 -12.55
C ARG A 40 -17.88 53.81 -11.80
N ALA A 41 -16.69 54.25 -11.33
CA ALA A 41 -16.15 55.61 -11.01
C ALA A 41 -17.10 56.73 -10.50
N THR A 42 -16.83 57.57 -9.48
CA THR A 42 -15.64 58.40 -9.11
C THR A 42 -15.84 58.98 -7.66
N PRO A 43 -15.04 59.92 -7.09
CA PRO A 43 -14.06 59.71 -6.01
C PRO A 43 -14.41 60.23 -4.59
N THR A 44 -13.53 59.86 -3.63
CA THR A 44 -13.25 60.43 -2.29
C THR A 44 -14.32 60.37 -1.18
N ARG A 45 -14.11 59.45 -0.22
CA ARG A 45 -14.27 59.72 1.22
C ARG A 45 -13.47 58.71 2.05
N VAL A 46 -12.74 59.21 3.05
CA VAL A 46 -12.03 58.42 4.07
C VAL A 46 -13.08 57.67 4.90
N GLU A 47 -13.10 56.34 4.84
CA GLU A 47 -13.91 55.51 5.73
C GLU A 47 -13.10 54.37 6.33
N GLY A 48 -13.27 54.22 7.65
CA GLY A 48 -12.54 53.29 8.49
C GLY A 48 -12.72 51.83 8.07
N LYS A 49 -11.65 51.05 8.22
CA LYS A 49 -11.65 49.60 8.00
C LYS A 49 -12.81 48.95 8.77
N ALA A 50 -13.78 48.39 8.03
CA ALA A 50 -14.81 47.54 8.58
C ALA A 50 -14.19 46.39 9.38
N LYS A 51 -14.60 46.25 10.66
CA LYS A 51 -14.24 45.09 11.50
C LYS A 51 -14.82 43.83 10.84
N PRO A 52 -14.04 42.76 10.68
CA PRO A 52 -14.57 41.49 10.18
C PRO A 52 -15.64 40.97 11.15
N THR A 53 -16.78 40.54 10.60
CA THR A 53 -17.91 39.97 11.36
C THR A 53 -17.49 38.70 12.09
N GLU A 54 -17.87 38.59 13.36
CA GLU A 54 -17.46 37.55 14.32
C GLU A 54 -17.73 36.11 13.83
N LYS A 55 -18.81 35.94 13.05
CA LYS A 55 -19.16 34.66 12.39
C LYS A 55 -18.13 34.23 11.35
N GLY A 56 -17.57 35.16 10.56
CA GLY A 56 -16.57 34.87 9.53
C GLY A 56 -15.20 34.45 10.11
N THR A 57 -14.86 34.96 11.29
CA THR A 57 -13.65 34.54 12.04
C THR A 57 -13.80 33.15 12.67
N SER A 58 -14.99 32.80 13.15
CA SER A 58 -15.26 31.46 13.72
C SER A 58 -15.21 30.35 12.66
N VAL A 59 -15.83 30.57 11.49
CA VAL A 59 -15.79 29.60 10.38
C VAL A 59 -14.36 29.34 9.87
N ARG A 60 -13.52 30.38 9.77
CA ARG A 60 -12.11 30.23 9.37
C ARG A 60 -11.29 29.48 10.42
N ALA A 61 -11.55 29.70 11.71
CA ALA A 61 -10.89 28.96 12.78
C ALA A 61 -11.29 27.48 12.75
N MET A 62 -12.59 27.19 12.58
CA MET A 62 -13.11 25.83 12.45
C MET A 62 -12.48 25.07 11.27
N GLY A 63 -12.42 25.69 10.09
CA GLY A 63 -11.80 25.08 8.91
C GLY A 63 -10.33 24.71 9.10
N ARG A 64 -9.57 25.51 9.86
CA ARG A 64 -8.16 25.22 10.18
C ARG A 64 -8.01 24.10 11.20
N VAL A 65 -8.87 24.05 12.21
CA VAL A 65 -8.88 22.93 13.18
C VAL A 65 -9.25 21.63 12.48
N ALA A 66 -10.28 21.64 11.62
CA ALA A 66 -10.66 20.47 10.81
C ALA A 66 -9.50 20.01 9.91
N SER A 67 -8.79 20.94 9.27
CA SER A 67 -7.59 20.62 8.47
C SER A 67 -6.48 19.96 9.30
N ASN A 68 -6.30 20.33 10.56
CA ASN A 68 -5.32 19.69 11.45
C ASN A 68 -5.75 18.32 11.94
N VAL A 69 -7.05 18.12 12.17
CA VAL A 69 -7.60 16.79 12.48
C VAL A 69 -7.37 15.86 11.29
N ILE A 70 -7.69 16.30 10.07
CA ILE A 70 -7.46 15.54 8.83
C ILE A 70 -5.96 15.26 8.62
N ALA A 71 -5.09 16.23 8.93
CA ALA A 71 -3.65 16.03 8.94
C ALA A 71 -3.19 14.99 9.97
N GLY A 72 -3.79 14.98 11.17
CA GLY A 72 -3.55 13.96 12.18
C GLY A 72 -3.99 12.58 11.69
N MET A 73 -5.15 12.47 11.05
CA MET A 73 -5.62 11.20 10.48
C MET A 73 -4.65 10.62 9.44
N LEU A 74 -3.97 11.47 8.66
CA LEU A 74 -2.95 11.02 7.70
C LEU A 74 -1.73 10.36 8.38
N LEU A 75 -1.49 10.62 9.68
CA LEU A 75 -0.47 9.93 10.47
C LEU A 75 -1.00 8.67 11.17
N PHE A 76 -2.29 8.63 11.52
CA PHE A 76 -2.91 7.47 12.15
C PHE A 76 -3.30 6.37 11.16
N VAL A 77 -3.73 6.73 9.94
CA VAL A 77 -4.13 5.76 8.91
C VAL A 77 -3.02 4.75 8.62
N PRO A 78 -1.74 5.14 8.38
CA PRO A 78 -0.67 4.18 8.17
C PRO A 78 -0.44 3.24 9.35
N LEU A 79 -0.63 3.71 10.59
CA LEU A 79 -0.52 2.88 11.80
C LEU A 79 -1.65 1.86 11.89
N VAL A 80 -2.89 2.26 11.57
CA VAL A 80 -4.04 1.33 11.53
C VAL A 80 -3.86 0.33 10.39
N THR A 81 -3.45 0.78 9.20
CA THR A 81 -3.17 -0.09 8.06
C THR A 81 -2.06 -1.08 8.38
N LEU A 82 -1.01 -0.65 9.08
CA LEU A 82 0.06 -1.53 9.56
C LEU A 82 -0.50 -2.66 10.43
N VAL A 83 -1.32 -2.32 11.44
CA VAL A 83 -1.93 -3.32 12.33
C VAL A 83 -2.76 -4.31 11.52
N VAL A 84 -3.60 -3.82 10.60
CA VAL A 84 -4.43 -4.67 9.74
C VAL A 84 -3.57 -5.62 8.90
N LEU A 85 -2.54 -5.10 8.22
CA LEU A 85 -1.67 -5.92 7.37
C LEU A 85 -0.88 -6.96 8.18
N VAL A 86 -0.42 -6.63 9.39
CA VAL A 86 0.23 -7.61 10.27
C VAL A 86 -0.77 -8.68 10.71
N THR A 87 -2.01 -8.31 11.07
CA THR A 87 -3.05 -9.29 11.44
C THR A 87 -3.51 -10.16 10.28
N GLU A 88 -3.40 -9.66 9.05
CA GLU A 88 -3.64 -10.41 7.82
C GLU A 88 -2.44 -11.30 7.42
N GLY A 89 -1.42 -11.45 8.27
CA GLY A 89 -0.32 -12.39 8.02
C GLY A 89 0.73 -11.92 7.01
N MET A 90 0.97 -10.61 6.86
CA MET A 90 1.98 -10.11 5.90
C MET A 90 3.44 -10.52 6.21
N LEU A 91 3.68 -11.21 7.32
CA LEU A 91 5.00 -11.76 7.68
C LEU A 91 5.06 -13.29 7.61
N ASP A 92 3.91 -13.95 7.66
CA ASP A 92 3.73 -15.39 7.50
C ASP A 92 2.27 -15.65 7.16
N ARG A 93 2.02 -16.15 5.94
CA ARG A 93 0.67 -16.44 5.44
C ARG A 93 0.76 -17.54 4.39
N ARG A 94 -0.25 -18.41 4.38
CA ARG A 94 -0.46 -19.45 3.37
C ARG A 94 -1.96 -19.64 3.15
N VAL A 95 -2.38 -19.54 1.90
CA VAL A 95 -3.79 -19.58 1.49
C VAL A 95 -3.91 -20.38 0.21
N VAL A 96 -4.93 -21.23 0.14
CA VAL A 96 -5.28 -21.94 -1.10
C VAL A 96 -5.80 -20.95 -2.14
N SER A 97 -5.14 -20.94 -3.30
CA SER A 97 -5.56 -20.19 -4.49
C SER A 97 -6.74 -20.86 -5.17
N PHE A 98 -7.62 -20.08 -5.78
CA PHE A 98 -8.67 -20.59 -6.65
C PHE A 98 -8.14 -20.97 -8.03
N ASN A 99 -8.51 -22.14 -8.54
CA ASN A 99 -8.04 -22.66 -9.84
C ASN A 99 -9.16 -23.25 -10.70
N ALA A 100 -10.17 -22.45 -11.06
CA ALA A 100 -11.26 -22.94 -11.91
C ALA A 100 -10.74 -23.38 -13.30
N GLN A 101 -11.37 -24.39 -13.90
CA GLN A 101 -11.11 -24.79 -15.29
C GLN A 101 -11.69 -23.76 -16.29
N THR A 102 -11.16 -22.53 -16.29
CA THR A 102 -11.54 -21.45 -17.21
C THR A 102 -10.30 -20.74 -17.78
N SER A 103 -10.47 -20.08 -18.91
CA SER A 103 -9.43 -19.25 -19.53
C SER A 103 -8.95 -18.11 -18.62
N ASP A 104 -9.80 -17.61 -17.73
CA ASP A 104 -9.45 -16.53 -16.79
C ASP A 104 -8.44 -16.99 -15.72
N TYR A 105 -8.41 -18.29 -15.41
CA TYR A 105 -7.39 -18.92 -14.56
C TYR A 105 -6.25 -19.55 -15.39
N GLY A 106 -6.18 -19.24 -16.68
CA GLY A 106 -5.09 -19.65 -17.56
C GLY A 106 -5.19 -21.06 -18.13
N TRP A 107 -6.32 -21.76 -17.94
CA TRP A 107 -6.53 -23.08 -18.55
C TRP A 107 -6.71 -22.99 -20.07
N ALA A 108 -6.03 -23.88 -20.78
CA ALA A 108 -6.10 -24.00 -22.23
C ALA A 108 -5.96 -25.46 -22.69
N ASP A 109 -6.53 -25.76 -23.85
CA ASP A 109 -6.31 -27.03 -24.52
C ASP A 109 -4.84 -27.16 -24.97
N TYR A 110 -4.25 -28.34 -24.79
CA TYR A 110 -2.89 -28.64 -25.23
C TYR A 110 -2.84 -29.84 -26.20
N GLY A 111 -3.36 -31.00 -25.77
CA GLY A 111 -3.37 -32.23 -26.56
C GLY A 111 -4.44 -33.22 -26.11
N LYS A 112 -5.06 -33.94 -27.06
CA LYS A 112 -6.14 -34.93 -26.82
C LYS A 112 -5.87 -36.21 -27.60
N SER A 113 -4.83 -36.93 -27.18
CA SER A 113 -4.24 -38.00 -28.01
C SER A 113 -3.67 -39.16 -27.18
N CYS A 114 -3.05 -38.86 -26.04
CA CYS A 114 -2.40 -39.83 -25.17
C CYS A 114 -3.38 -40.89 -24.64
N VAL A 115 -3.02 -42.15 -24.82
CA VAL A 115 -3.73 -43.28 -24.23
C VAL A 115 -2.81 -43.97 -23.24
N LEU A 116 -3.32 -44.22 -22.04
CA LEU A 116 -2.61 -44.94 -20.98
C LEU A 116 -3.11 -46.39 -20.95
N THR A 117 -2.21 -47.37 -20.99
CA THR A 117 -2.63 -48.79 -21.02
C THR A 117 -1.85 -49.67 -20.05
N THR A 118 -2.51 -50.72 -19.59
CA THR A 118 -1.87 -51.77 -18.77
C THR A 118 -0.89 -52.62 -19.58
N SER A 119 -1.04 -52.71 -20.90
CA SER A 119 -0.19 -53.51 -21.79
C SER A 119 1.23 -52.97 -21.94
N THR A 120 1.39 -51.64 -21.98
CA THR A 120 2.70 -50.97 -22.03
C THR A 120 3.17 -50.50 -20.67
N ASN A 121 2.34 -50.67 -19.62
CA ASN A 121 2.58 -50.17 -18.27
C ASN A 121 2.85 -48.64 -18.26
N GLY A 122 2.22 -47.89 -19.15
CA GLY A 122 2.48 -46.48 -19.37
C GLY A 122 1.73 -45.95 -20.59
N TRP A 123 2.33 -45.02 -21.32
CA TRP A 123 1.77 -44.52 -22.58
C TRP A 123 1.69 -45.62 -23.62
N ALA A 124 0.58 -45.71 -24.35
CA ALA A 124 0.48 -46.55 -25.53
C ALA A 124 1.33 -45.95 -26.67
N LEU A 125 2.03 -46.83 -27.39
CA LEU A 125 2.91 -46.44 -28.49
C LEU A 125 2.16 -45.60 -29.53
N HIS A 126 2.77 -44.48 -29.93
CA HIS A 126 2.27 -43.56 -30.97
C HIS A 126 0.89 -42.94 -30.70
N THR A 127 0.45 -42.89 -29.43
CA THR A 127 -0.84 -42.26 -29.09
C THR A 127 -0.68 -40.79 -28.70
N CYS A 128 0.36 -40.43 -27.96
CA CYS A 128 0.65 -39.04 -27.61
C CYS A 128 1.15 -38.23 -28.82
N ASP A 129 0.61 -37.03 -28.99
CA ASP A 129 1.09 -36.08 -29.98
C ASP A 129 2.49 -35.53 -29.65
N ALA A 130 3.17 -35.02 -30.68
CA ALA A 130 4.55 -34.56 -30.55
C ALA A 130 4.73 -33.41 -29.56
N ASN A 131 3.72 -32.54 -29.39
CA ASN A 131 3.82 -31.42 -28.47
C ASN A 131 3.69 -31.89 -27.02
N THR A 132 2.78 -32.84 -26.76
CA THR A 132 2.61 -33.50 -25.45
C THR A 132 3.85 -34.30 -25.06
N ALA A 133 4.42 -35.08 -25.98
CA ALA A 133 5.62 -35.85 -25.70
C ALA A 133 6.89 -34.98 -25.51
N ALA A 134 6.92 -33.77 -26.06
CA ALA A 134 8.08 -32.87 -26.01
C ALA A 134 8.17 -32.02 -24.74
N VAL A 135 7.21 -32.15 -23.80
CA VAL A 135 7.12 -31.32 -22.59
C VAL A 135 8.33 -31.49 -21.67
N ALA A 136 8.81 -32.72 -21.59
CA ALA A 136 9.99 -33.12 -20.84
C ALA A 136 10.87 -33.98 -21.76
N PRO A 137 12.13 -34.23 -21.40
CA PRO A 137 12.95 -35.22 -22.08
C PRO A 137 12.23 -36.58 -22.16
N LEU A 138 12.43 -37.31 -23.27
CA LEU A 138 11.66 -38.52 -23.58
C LEU A 138 11.69 -39.56 -22.45
N ASN A 139 12.86 -39.78 -21.83
CA ASN A 139 13.00 -40.69 -20.68
C ASN A 139 12.12 -40.27 -19.50
N VAL A 140 12.03 -38.97 -19.22
CA VAL A 140 11.17 -38.42 -18.16
C VAL A 140 9.70 -38.56 -18.55
N PHE A 141 9.34 -38.22 -19.80
CA PHE A 141 7.97 -38.30 -20.27
C PHE A 141 7.42 -39.74 -20.23
N ASP A 142 8.24 -40.72 -20.62
CA ASP A 142 7.91 -42.14 -20.49
C ASP A 142 7.72 -42.54 -19.02
N THR A 143 8.60 -42.08 -18.12
CA THR A 143 8.47 -42.30 -16.67
C THR A 143 7.20 -41.68 -16.10
N ILE A 144 6.78 -40.48 -16.55
CA ILE A 144 5.51 -39.86 -16.16
C ILE A 144 4.34 -40.79 -16.51
N GLY A 145 4.33 -41.38 -17.71
CA GLY A 145 3.32 -42.35 -18.10
C GLY A 145 3.32 -43.59 -17.21
N GLN A 146 4.49 -44.12 -16.85
CA GLN A 146 4.61 -45.25 -15.92
C GLN A 146 4.12 -44.92 -14.51
N VAL A 147 4.37 -43.71 -14.02
CA VAL A 147 3.87 -43.26 -12.72
C VAL A 147 2.35 -43.15 -12.77
N LEU A 148 1.79 -42.47 -13.77
CA LEU A 148 0.34 -42.35 -13.93
C LEU A 148 -0.35 -43.73 -14.05
N SER A 149 0.23 -44.69 -14.78
CA SER A 149 -0.35 -46.03 -14.91
C SER A 149 -0.40 -46.78 -13.57
N ARG A 150 0.63 -46.63 -12.73
CA ARG A 150 0.67 -47.22 -11.38
C ARG A 150 -0.32 -46.54 -10.44
N GLN A 151 -0.40 -45.22 -10.48
CA GLN A 151 -1.23 -44.43 -9.58
C GLN A 151 -2.72 -44.53 -9.92
N TRP A 152 -3.05 -44.68 -11.21
CA TRP A 152 -4.41 -44.96 -11.69
C TRP A 152 -4.67 -46.46 -11.95
N ALA A 153 -3.93 -47.37 -11.32
CA ALA A 153 -4.06 -48.81 -11.60
C ALA A 153 -5.49 -49.34 -11.37
N ARG A 154 -6.21 -48.82 -10.37
CA ARG A 154 -7.62 -49.21 -10.11
C ARG A 154 -8.57 -48.68 -11.18
N GLU A 155 -8.36 -47.44 -11.62
CA GLU A 155 -9.09 -46.84 -12.73
C GLU A 155 -8.90 -47.66 -14.01
N LEU A 156 -7.65 -48.01 -14.33
CA LEU A 156 -7.30 -48.83 -15.49
C LEU A 156 -7.95 -50.21 -15.42
N ALA A 157 -7.91 -50.87 -14.27
CA ALA A 157 -8.56 -52.18 -14.10
C ALA A 157 -10.07 -52.10 -14.35
N ASN A 158 -10.72 -51.05 -13.89
CA ASN A 158 -12.14 -50.80 -14.10
C ASN A 158 -12.47 -50.38 -15.55
N ALA A 159 -11.52 -49.74 -16.24
CA ALA A 159 -11.62 -49.30 -17.63
C ALA A 159 -11.21 -50.36 -18.68
N SER A 160 -11.17 -51.65 -18.31
CA SER A 160 -10.69 -52.74 -19.19
C SER A 160 -9.25 -52.55 -19.70
N GLY A 161 -8.42 -51.87 -18.91
CA GLY A 161 -6.98 -51.71 -19.13
C GLY A 161 -6.57 -50.48 -19.94
N THR A 162 -7.48 -49.55 -20.24
CA THR A 162 -7.20 -48.36 -21.06
C THR A 162 -7.84 -47.09 -20.47
N LEU A 163 -7.11 -45.98 -20.44
CA LEU A 163 -7.65 -44.64 -20.13
C LEU A 163 -7.26 -43.64 -21.23
N HIS A 164 -8.17 -42.72 -21.52
CA HIS A 164 -7.98 -41.65 -22.50
C HIS A 164 -7.56 -40.37 -21.78
N VAL A 165 -6.33 -39.89 -22.02
CA VAL A 165 -5.74 -38.79 -21.27
C VAL A 165 -5.68 -37.53 -22.12
N THR A 166 -6.40 -36.50 -21.69
CA THR A 166 -6.26 -35.16 -22.22
C THR A 166 -5.15 -34.42 -21.47
N THR A 167 -4.28 -33.76 -22.21
CA THR A 167 -3.29 -32.83 -21.67
C THR A 167 -3.81 -31.40 -21.82
N CYS A 168 -3.81 -30.68 -20.71
CA CYS A 168 -4.18 -29.27 -20.61
C CYS A 168 -2.97 -28.46 -20.18
N ALA A 169 -2.91 -27.20 -20.59
CA ALA A 169 -1.92 -26.25 -20.13
C ALA A 169 -2.56 -25.23 -19.20
N MET A 170 -1.86 -24.88 -18.13
CA MET A 170 -2.09 -23.65 -17.37
C MET A 170 -0.94 -22.70 -17.65
N GLY A 171 -1.23 -21.53 -18.21
CA GLY A 171 -0.23 -20.54 -18.63
C GLY A 171 0.41 -20.89 -19.98
N GLY A 172 1.74 -20.79 -20.09
CA GLY A 172 2.45 -21.07 -21.34
C GLY A 172 2.42 -19.94 -22.36
N THR A 173 2.17 -18.70 -21.91
CA THR A 173 2.31 -17.50 -22.75
C THR A 173 3.24 -16.48 -22.10
N ALA A 174 3.71 -15.51 -22.90
CA ALA A 174 4.56 -14.44 -22.43
C ALA A 174 3.88 -13.51 -21.40
N ARG A 175 2.55 -13.54 -21.30
CA ARG A 175 1.79 -12.80 -20.28
C ARG A 175 2.02 -13.40 -18.90
N GLU A 176 1.84 -14.71 -18.76
CA GLU A 176 1.99 -15.40 -17.49
C GLU A 176 3.47 -15.60 -17.12
N GLY A 177 4.31 -15.94 -18.11
CA GLY A 177 5.75 -16.16 -17.91
C GLY A 177 6.11 -17.47 -17.20
N TRP A 178 5.12 -18.33 -16.95
CA TRP A 178 5.25 -19.66 -16.37
C TRP A 178 4.23 -20.61 -17.01
N ALA A 179 4.44 -21.92 -16.89
CA ALA A 179 3.53 -22.92 -17.42
C ALA A 179 3.52 -24.18 -16.57
N ASN A 180 2.35 -24.81 -16.44
CA ASN A 180 2.16 -26.13 -15.84
C ASN A 180 1.29 -26.98 -16.74
N LEU A 181 1.37 -28.31 -16.61
CA LEU A 181 0.48 -29.21 -17.33
C LEU A 181 -0.44 -29.98 -16.41
N GLN A 182 -1.64 -30.25 -16.91
CA GLN A 182 -2.63 -31.06 -16.22
C GLN A 182 -3.01 -32.22 -17.14
N PHE A 183 -3.08 -33.42 -16.58
CA PHE A 183 -3.55 -34.61 -17.26
C PHE A 183 -4.91 -34.98 -16.71
N ILE A 184 -5.92 -35.06 -17.58
CA ILE A 184 -7.29 -35.43 -17.20
C ILE A 184 -7.61 -36.77 -17.85
N ALA A 185 -7.86 -37.79 -17.04
CA ALA A 185 -8.12 -39.14 -17.51
C ALA A 185 -9.63 -39.40 -17.62
N GLY A 186 -10.08 -39.82 -18.79
CA GLY A 186 -11.43 -40.34 -19.04
C GLY A 186 -11.41 -41.85 -19.28
N TYR A 187 -12.56 -42.49 -19.06
CA TYR A 187 -12.73 -43.94 -19.21
C TYR A 187 -12.83 -44.37 -20.68
N ASP A 188 -13.69 -43.69 -21.43
CA ASP A 188 -14.11 -44.04 -22.79
C ASP A 188 -14.06 -42.84 -23.75
N TYR A 189 -13.59 -41.69 -23.27
CA TYR A 189 -13.49 -40.45 -24.02
C TYR A 189 -12.36 -39.57 -23.48
N PHE A 190 -11.88 -38.63 -24.29
CA PHE A 190 -10.91 -37.61 -23.89
C PHE A 190 -11.64 -36.44 -23.20
N PRO A 191 -11.43 -36.20 -21.89
CA PRO A 191 -12.07 -35.08 -21.18
C PRO A 191 -11.67 -33.71 -21.75
N GLU A 192 -12.50 -32.70 -21.52
CA GLU A 192 -12.25 -31.32 -21.94
C GLU A 192 -11.40 -30.56 -20.91
N CYS A 193 -10.48 -29.71 -21.35
CA CYS A 193 -9.74 -28.82 -20.44
C CYS A 193 -10.62 -27.70 -19.89
N LEU A 194 -11.58 -27.26 -20.71
CA LEU A 194 -12.54 -26.19 -20.44
C LEU A 194 -13.98 -26.75 -20.62
N PRO A 195 -14.44 -27.60 -19.68
CA PRO A 195 -15.71 -28.31 -19.85
C PRO A 195 -16.91 -27.33 -19.88
N PRO A 196 -17.83 -27.46 -20.87
CA PRO A 196 -19.01 -26.61 -20.96
C PRO A 196 -20.14 -27.03 -20.00
N LEU A 197 -20.04 -28.24 -19.43
CA LEU A 197 -20.95 -28.87 -18.47
C LEU A 197 -20.12 -29.80 -17.55
N PRO A 198 -20.63 -30.24 -16.39
CA PRO A 198 -19.93 -31.23 -15.57
C PRO A 198 -19.56 -32.49 -16.37
N GLN A 199 -18.31 -32.96 -16.23
CA GLN A 199 -17.79 -34.15 -16.90
C GLN A 199 -17.22 -35.16 -15.91
N ASP A 200 -17.46 -36.45 -16.15
CA ASP A 200 -17.02 -37.54 -15.28
C ASP A 200 -15.61 -38.03 -15.67
N VAL A 201 -14.66 -37.95 -14.75
CA VAL A 201 -13.25 -38.32 -14.97
C VAL A 201 -12.84 -39.49 -14.08
N ALA A 202 -11.85 -40.26 -14.52
CA ALA A 202 -11.19 -41.30 -13.73
C ALA A 202 -10.17 -40.70 -12.75
N GLY A 203 -9.55 -39.59 -13.12
CA GLY A 203 -8.55 -38.93 -12.31
C GLY A 203 -8.04 -37.65 -12.96
N MET A 204 -7.27 -36.90 -12.18
CA MET A 204 -6.61 -35.67 -12.63
C MET A 204 -5.21 -35.63 -12.03
N ALA A 205 -4.23 -35.23 -12.82
CA ALA A 205 -2.87 -35.04 -12.36
C ALA A 205 -2.34 -33.67 -12.79
N MET A 206 -1.38 -33.14 -12.04
CA MET A 206 -0.65 -31.93 -12.40
C MET A 206 0.85 -32.20 -12.39
N LEU A 207 1.50 -31.84 -13.49
CA LEU A 207 2.93 -31.90 -13.69
C LEU A 207 3.53 -30.51 -13.59
N GLU A 208 4.53 -30.42 -12.74
CA GLU A 208 5.31 -29.23 -12.46
C GLU A 208 6.80 -29.60 -12.37
N THR A 209 7.63 -28.60 -12.09
CA THR A 209 9.03 -28.77 -11.69
C THR A 209 9.20 -28.26 -10.27
N THR A 210 10.19 -28.75 -9.54
CA THR A 210 10.55 -28.23 -8.22
C THR A 210 12.05 -28.29 -7.98
N THR A 211 12.50 -27.79 -6.83
CA THR A 211 13.91 -27.91 -6.40
C THR A 211 13.97 -28.81 -5.18
N ARG A 212 14.87 -29.80 -5.21
CA ARG A 212 15.13 -30.74 -4.13
C ARG A 212 16.63 -30.92 -4.03
N ASP A 213 17.20 -30.68 -2.85
CA ASP A 213 18.64 -30.78 -2.61
C ASP A 213 19.49 -30.01 -3.65
N ASP A 214 19.05 -28.79 -3.99
CA ASP A 214 19.62 -27.90 -5.01
C ASP A 214 19.54 -28.39 -6.47
N ASP A 215 18.90 -29.54 -6.72
CA ASP A 215 18.65 -30.08 -8.06
C ASP A 215 17.22 -29.80 -8.53
N GLY A 216 17.08 -29.53 -9.83
CA GLY A 216 15.79 -29.42 -10.49
C GLY A 216 15.20 -30.78 -10.80
N VAL A 217 13.99 -31.04 -10.31
CA VAL A 217 13.25 -32.30 -10.55
C VAL A 217 11.83 -32.03 -11.02
N TYR A 218 11.20 -32.99 -11.68
CA TYR A 218 9.78 -32.92 -12.02
C TYR A 218 8.95 -33.38 -10.84
N ALA A 219 7.81 -32.72 -10.60
CA ALA A 219 6.89 -33.04 -9.52
C ALA A 219 5.51 -33.36 -10.10
N LEU A 220 4.94 -34.48 -9.68
CA LEU A 220 3.62 -34.94 -10.11
C LEU A 220 2.72 -35.09 -8.88
N ILE A 221 1.53 -34.50 -8.93
CA ILE A 221 0.46 -34.76 -7.98
C ILE A 221 -0.72 -35.39 -8.71
N VAL A 222 -1.31 -36.44 -8.13
CA VAL A 222 -2.36 -37.24 -8.77
C VAL A 222 -3.54 -37.44 -7.83
N TYR A 223 -4.72 -37.22 -8.40
CA TYR A 223 -6.02 -37.62 -7.88
C TYR A 223 -6.55 -38.85 -8.63
N ALA A 224 -7.04 -39.84 -7.90
CA ALA A 224 -7.68 -41.04 -8.42
C ALA A 224 -9.06 -41.21 -7.75
N ASP A 225 -10.10 -41.43 -8.55
CA ASP A 225 -11.49 -41.44 -8.09
C ASP A 225 -11.86 -42.70 -7.27
N LEU A 226 -11.28 -43.86 -7.61
CA LEU A 226 -11.44 -45.16 -6.94
C LEU A 226 -10.43 -45.38 -5.81
N ASP A 227 -9.65 -44.37 -5.44
CA ASP A 227 -8.79 -44.42 -4.25
C ASP A 227 -9.61 -44.03 -2.99
N PRO A 228 -9.94 -44.97 -2.09
CA PRO A 228 -10.76 -44.71 -0.92
C PRO A 228 -10.07 -43.81 0.11
N ASP A 229 -8.75 -43.64 0.03
CA ASP A 229 -8.00 -42.78 0.94
C ASP A 229 -8.05 -41.29 0.52
N MET A 230 -8.48 -41.01 -0.73
CA MET A 230 -8.60 -39.67 -1.30
C MET A 230 -10.00 -39.07 -1.06
N THR A 231 -10.23 -38.62 0.17
CA THR A 231 -11.52 -38.06 0.60
C THR A 231 -11.47 -36.54 0.82
N PRO A 232 -12.58 -35.80 0.58
CA PRO A 232 -12.64 -34.38 0.86
C PRO A 232 -12.52 -34.06 2.36
N TYR A 233 -11.74 -33.04 2.71
CA TYR A 233 -11.66 -32.48 4.05
C TYR A 233 -11.67 -30.97 4.03
N THR A 234 -12.02 -30.37 5.17
CA THR A 234 -12.09 -28.92 5.33
C THR A 234 -10.73 -28.39 5.78
N HIS A 235 -10.09 -27.56 4.94
CA HIS A 235 -8.83 -26.88 5.23
C HIS A 235 -9.08 -25.44 5.73
N THR A 236 -8.42 -25.04 6.81
CA THR A 236 -8.44 -23.66 7.31
C THR A 236 -7.15 -22.96 6.91
N ASN A 237 -7.29 -21.93 6.06
CA ASN A 237 -6.19 -21.07 5.63
C ASN A 237 -5.67 -20.22 6.80
N SER A 238 -4.45 -19.70 6.67
CA SER A 238 -3.84 -18.87 7.74
C SER A 238 -4.59 -17.57 8.02
N ASP A 239 -5.43 -17.11 7.09
CA ASP A 239 -6.28 -15.91 7.23
C ASP A 239 -7.67 -16.21 7.81
N GLY A 240 -7.90 -17.45 8.24
CA GLY A 240 -9.17 -17.91 8.81
C GLY A 240 -10.26 -18.24 7.78
N THR A 241 -10.00 -18.04 6.47
CA THR A 241 -10.89 -18.55 5.42
C THR A 241 -10.81 -20.07 5.34
N VAL A 242 -11.86 -20.68 4.79
CA VAL A 242 -12.01 -22.13 4.74
C VAL A 242 -12.26 -22.55 3.30
N GLN A 243 -11.55 -23.60 2.87
CA GLN A 243 -11.74 -24.25 1.57
C GLN A 243 -11.72 -25.77 1.76
N LYS A 244 -12.18 -26.53 0.77
CA LYS A 244 -12.11 -27.99 0.81
C LYS A 244 -11.02 -28.49 -0.13
N LEU A 245 -10.25 -29.45 0.36
CA LEU A 245 -9.18 -30.12 -0.36
C LEU A 245 -9.42 -31.64 -0.30
N ILE A 246 -8.78 -32.39 -1.20
CA ILE A 246 -8.75 -33.86 -1.14
C ILE A 246 -7.56 -34.30 -0.30
N ALA A 247 -7.79 -35.19 0.66
CA ALA A 247 -6.74 -35.76 1.51
C ALA A 247 -5.87 -36.75 0.72
N ASN A 248 -4.63 -36.91 1.16
CA ASN A 248 -3.69 -37.94 0.68
C ASN A 248 -3.55 -38.04 -0.85
N PRO A 249 -3.43 -36.92 -1.60
CA PRO A 249 -3.12 -37.04 -3.02
C PRO A 249 -1.75 -37.70 -3.17
N GLN A 250 -1.59 -38.52 -4.20
CA GLN A 250 -0.32 -39.18 -4.48
C GLN A 250 0.65 -38.15 -5.05
N ARG A 251 1.84 -38.05 -4.48
CA ARG A 251 2.87 -37.07 -4.87
C ARG A 251 4.18 -37.78 -5.22
N THR A 252 4.81 -37.39 -6.31
CA THR A 252 5.96 -38.11 -6.84
C THR A 252 6.95 -37.15 -7.47
N LEU A 253 8.23 -37.36 -7.19
CA LEU A 253 9.34 -36.69 -7.85
C LEU A 253 9.89 -37.59 -8.96
N ILE A 254 10.28 -36.98 -10.06
CA ILE A 254 10.96 -37.64 -11.16
C ILE A 254 12.23 -36.83 -11.47
N SER A 255 13.40 -37.44 -11.31
CA SER A 255 14.67 -36.79 -11.65
C SER A 255 14.79 -36.61 -13.17
N VAL A 256 15.74 -35.77 -13.62
CA VAL A 256 16.04 -35.60 -15.05
C VAL A 256 16.48 -36.90 -15.74
N ASP A 257 17.00 -37.86 -14.97
CA ASP A 257 17.37 -39.20 -15.44
C ASP A 257 16.19 -40.19 -15.45
N GLY A 258 15.02 -39.79 -14.92
CA GLY A 258 13.82 -40.60 -14.85
C GLY A 258 13.71 -41.48 -13.60
N ILE A 259 14.48 -41.19 -12.55
CA ILE A 259 14.40 -41.89 -11.25
C ILE A 259 13.17 -41.37 -10.50
N VAL A 260 12.40 -42.29 -9.91
CA VAL A 260 11.12 -42.00 -9.25
C VAL A 260 11.26 -42.07 -7.74
N GLU A 261 10.81 -41.03 -7.05
CA GLU A 261 10.80 -40.94 -5.59
C GLU A 261 9.46 -40.42 -5.06
N ASN A 262 9.11 -40.76 -3.83
CA ASN A 262 7.90 -40.23 -3.19
C ASN A 262 8.15 -38.81 -2.68
N ASP A 263 7.18 -37.90 -2.85
CA ASP A 263 7.29 -36.51 -2.33
C ASP A 263 6.38 -36.29 -1.11
N PRO A 264 6.85 -36.52 0.12
CA PRO A 264 6.03 -36.34 1.30
C PRO A 264 5.72 -34.87 1.60
N THR A 265 6.53 -33.92 1.12
CA THR A 265 6.34 -32.49 1.43
C THR A 265 5.30 -31.87 0.50
N GLY A 266 5.37 -32.17 -0.80
CA GLY A 266 4.57 -31.52 -1.84
C GLY A 266 4.90 -30.04 -2.02
N GLU A 267 5.99 -29.57 -1.42
CA GLU A 267 6.40 -28.17 -1.48
C GLU A 267 7.03 -27.84 -2.83
N ASN A 268 6.58 -26.77 -3.44
CA ASN A 268 7.02 -26.30 -4.73
C ASN A 268 7.15 -24.77 -4.75
N TYR A 269 7.62 -24.19 -5.85
CA TYR A 269 7.72 -22.75 -6.06
C TYR A 269 8.51 -21.99 -4.98
N ILE A 270 9.64 -22.55 -4.56
CA ILE A 270 10.52 -21.89 -3.59
C ILE A 270 11.17 -20.68 -4.29
N ILE A 271 10.68 -19.48 -4.00
CA ILE A 271 11.10 -18.23 -4.65
C ILE A 271 11.55 -17.24 -3.58
N TYR A 272 12.74 -16.67 -3.79
CA TYR A 272 13.28 -15.64 -2.91
C TYR A 272 13.01 -14.22 -3.44
N SER A 273 12.65 -13.30 -2.54
CA SER A 273 12.59 -11.87 -2.83
C SER A 273 13.20 -11.04 -1.69
N ARG A 274 13.79 -9.89 -2.03
CA ARG A 274 14.61 -9.07 -1.11
C ARG A 274 14.17 -7.60 -1.07
N PRO A 275 12.89 -7.28 -0.78
CA PRO A 275 12.38 -5.90 -0.84
C PRO A 275 13.01 -4.96 0.19
N LEU A 276 13.47 -5.50 1.33
CA LEU A 276 14.19 -4.76 2.39
C LEU A 276 15.65 -5.23 2.53
N GLY A 277 16.18 -5.91 1.52
CA GLY A 277 17.51 -6.53 1.52
C GLY A 277 17.57 -7.91 2.19
N PRO A 278 18.76 -8.54 2.23
CA PRO A 278 18.92 -9.95 2.59
C PRO A 278 18.54 -10.31 4.05
N ARG A 279 18.56 -9.36 4.99
CA ARG A 279 18.24 -9.61 6.40
C ARG A 279 16.77 -10.00 6.61
N TYR A 280 15.88 -9.44 5.81
CA TYR A 280 14.44 -9.65 5.84
C TYR A 280 13.99 -10.39 4.57
N LEU A 281 14.70 -11.47 4.25
CA LEU A 281 14.42 -12.33 3.10
C LEU A 281 12.97 -12.81 3.13
N VAL A 282 12.28 -12.63 2.01
CA VAL A 282 10.97 -13.23 1.73
C VAL A 282 11.22 -14.56 1.03
N THR A 283 10.71 -15.64 1.61
CA THR A 283 10.67 -16.96 0.98
C THR A 283 9.22 -17.27 0.64
N GLY A 284 8.86 -17.12 -0.63
CA GLY A 284 7.61 -17.62 -1.16
C GLY A 284 7.70 -19.10 -1.46
N TYR A 285 6.61 -19.82 -1.27
CA TYR A 285 6.50 -21.23 -1.60
C TYR A 285 5.02 -21.59 -1.80
N CYS A 286 4.77 -22.64 -2.56
CA CYS A 286 3.47 -23.24 -2.73
C CYS A 286 3.51 -24.70 -2.29
N LYS A 287 2.35 -25.25 -1.97
CA LYS A 287 2.18 -26.68 -1.86
C LYS A 287 1.13 -27.12 -2.88
N SER A 288 1.47 -28.08 -3.71
CA SER A 288 0.55 -28.59 -4.73
C SER A 288 -0.52 -29.43 -4.04
N GLU A 289 -1.79 -29.14 -4.32
CA GLU A 289 -2.96 -29.74 -3.68
C GLU A 289 -4.02 -30.08 -4.74
N ILE A 290 -5.00 -30.88 -4.35
CA ILE A 290 -6.22 -31.13 -5.14
C ILE A 290 -7.37 -30.45 -4.41
N GLU A 291 -7.96 -29.44 -5.04
CA GLU A 291 -9.10 -28.70 -4.53
C GLU A 291 -10.39 -29.46 -4.77
N GLU A 292 -11.30 -29.41 -3.79
CA GLU A 292 -12.65 -29.92 -3.92
C GLU A 292 -13.64 -28.75 -3.97
N LEU A 293 -14.30 -28.60 -5.11
CA LEU A 293 -14.97 -27.35 -5.47
C LEU A 293 -16.38 -27.18 -4.87
N SER A 294 -16.93 -28.15 -4.13
CA SER A 294 -18.34 -28.10 -3.67
C SER A 294 -18.72 -26.86 -2.85
N VAL A 295 -17.78 -26.29 -2.09
CA VAL A 295 -18.04 -25.08 -1.28
C VAL A 295 -17.99 -23.82 -2.12
N ILE A 296 -17.11 -23.80 -3.12
CA ILE A 296 -16.85 -22.64 -3.98
C ILE A 296 -17.85 -22.59 -5.15
N HIS A 297 -18.46 -23.73 -5.49
CA HIS A 297 -19.41 -23.90 -6.58
C HIS A 297 -20.65 -22.99 -6.51
N LYS A 298 -21.06 -22.51 -5.33
CA LYS A 298 -22.26 -21.66 -5.19
C LYS A 298 -22.10 -20.25 -5.76
N ASP A 299 -20.86 -19.77 -5.88
CA ASP A 299 -20.54 -18.39 -6.32
C ASP A 299 -19.85 -18.33 -7.69
N TRP A 300 -19.49 -19.48 -8.27
CA TRP A 300 -18.79 -19.55 -9.56
C TRP A 300 -19.75 -19.66 -10.73
N THR A 301 -19.73 -18.66 -11.62
CA THR A 301 -20.40 -18.68 -12.94
C THR A 301 -19.60 -19.51 -13.96
N VAL A 302 -19.13 -20.69 -13.58
CA VAL A 302 -18.38 -21.58 -14.50
C VAL A 302 -19.35 -22.51 -15.23
N PRO A 303 -19.16 -22.73 -16.54
CA PRO A 303 -20.08 -23.53 -17.35
C PRO A 303 -20.03 -25.02 -17.00
N GLY A 304 -18.85 -25.55 -16.64
CA GLY A 304 -18.65 -26.95 -16.25
C GLY A 304 -17.39 -27.16 -15.39
N TRP A 305 -17.19 -28.40 -14.94
CA TRP A 305 -16.04 -28.82 -14.13
C TRP A 305 -15.80 -30.33 -14.30
N SER A 306 -14.60 -30.79 -13.93
CA SER A 306 -14.30 -32.21 -13.84
C SER A 306 -14.69 -32.77 -12.47
N GLN A 307 -15.31 -33.95 -12.45
CA GLN A 307 -15.65 -34.64 -11.21
C GLN A 307 -15.36 -36.14 -11.31
N GLY A 308 -14.98 -36.76 -10.20
CA GLY A 308 -14.81 -38.21 -10.15
C GLY A 308 -16.09 -38.95 -10.57
N LYS A 309 -15.98 -39.93 -11.47
CA LYS A 309 -17.13 -40.68 -12.00
C LYS A 309 -17.93 -41.39 -10.92
N TYR A 310 -17.26 -41.96 -9.92
CA TYR A 310 -17.81 -42.78 -8.85
C TYR A 310 -17.98 -41.98 -7.55
N ALA A 311 -16.95 -41.25 -7.10
CA ALA A 311 -17.03 -40.49 -5.87
C ALA A 311 -17.86 -39.20 -6.02
N LYS A 312 -18.06 -38.73 -7.25
CA LYS A 312 -18.79 -37.48 -7.58
C LYS A 312 -18.22 -36.25 -6.89
N HIS A 313 -16.93 -36.27 -6.58
CA HIS A 313 -16.21 -35.11 -6.05
C HIS A 313 -15.82 -34.18 -7.21
N PRO A 314 -16.26 -32.90 -7.23
CA PRO A 314 -15.78 -31.92 -8.19
C PRO A 314 -14.36 -31.52 -7.83
N VAL A 315 -13.40 -31.86 -8.69
CA VAL A 315 -11.97 -31.77 -8.38
C VAL A 315 -11.25 -30.88 -9.38
N VAL A 316 -10.23 -30.18 -8.89
CA VAL A 316 -9.27 -29.48 -9.73
C VAL A 316 -7.90 -29.45 -9.05
N THR A 317 -6.83 -29.42 -9.83
CA THR A 317 -5.48 -29.22 -9.31
C THR A 317 -5.29 -27.77 -8.89
N GLY A 318 -4.60 -27.53 -7.79
CA GLY A 318 -4.35 -26.18 -7.30
C GLY A 318 -3.18 -26.08 -6.34
N TRP A 319 -3.08 -24.93 -5.68
CA TRP A 319 -1.96 -24.62 -4.80
C TRP A 319 -2.38 -23.96 -3.49
N ALA A 320 -1.71 -24.36 -2.42
CA ALA A 320 -1.63 -23.57 -1.19
C ALA A 320 -0.34 -22.73 -1.22
N CYS A 321 -0.44 -21.50 -1.72
CA CYS A 321 0.70 -20.59 -1.84
C CYS A 321 0.80 -19.64 -0.65
N GLY A 322 2.03 -19.28 -0.30
CA GLY A 322 2.32 -18.47 0.86
C GLY A 322 3.74 -17.91 0.87
N HIS A 323 4.07 -17.24 1.96
CA HIS A 323 5.41 -16.73 2.19
C HIS A 323 5.76 -16.73 3.67
N THR A 324 7.06 -16.72 3.95
CA THR A 324 7.61 -16.44 5.27
C THR A 324 8.65 -15.31 5.16
N VAL A 325 8.74 -14.49 6.21
CA VAL A 325 9.71 -13.39 6.30
C VAL A 325 10.76 -13.69 7.36
N SER A 326 12.02 -13.71 6.94
CA SER A 326 13.15 -13.85 7.86
C SER A 326 13.21 -12.67 8.85
N LYS A 327 13.45 -12.97 10.13
CA LYS A 327 13.52 -11.97 11.21
C LYS A 327 12.25 -11.11 11.35
N ALA A 328 11.07 -11.66 11.03
CA ALA A 328 9.78 -10.99 11.19
C ALA A 328 9.58 -10.30 12.56
N THR A 329 9.94 -10.98 13.66
CA THR A 329 9.81 -10.42 15.02
C THR A 329 10.62 -9.14 15.23
N GLU A 330 11.81 -9.05 14.63
CA GLU A 330 12.63 -7.84 14.68
C GLU A 330 11.94 -6.69 13.93
N LEU A 331 11.40 -6.98 12.75
CA LEU A 331 10.69 -5.98 11.95
C LEU A 331 9.45 -5.44 12.68
N ILE A 332 8.67 -6.30 13.33
CA ILE A 332 7.54 -5.89 14.19
C ILE A 332 8.02 -5.01 15.35
N ALA A 333 9.08 -5.42 16.05
CA ALA A 333 9.61 -4.66 17.19
C ALA A 333 10.07 -3.26 16.76
N LEU A 334 10.80 -3.17 15.65
CA LEU A 334 11.21 -1.88 15.07
C LEU A 334 10.00 -1.03 14.71
N GLN A 335 9.01 -1.59 14.02
CA GLN A 335 7.78 -0.88 13.68
C GLN A 335 7.06 -0.32 14.92
N VAL A 336 6.93 -1.10 15.99
CA VAL A 336 6.31 -0.65 17.24
C VAL A 336 7.09 0.51 17.85
N VAL A 337 8.41 0.37 17.97
CA VAL A 337 9.28 1.43 18.52
C VAL A 337 9.17 2.72 17.70
N PHE A 338 9.33 2.64 16.37
CA PHE A 338 9.26 3.82 15.50
C PHE A 338 7.86 4.43 15.46
N SER A 339 6.80 3.63 15.57
CA SER A 339 5.42 4.12 15.69
C SER A 339 5.20 4.90 16.99
N LEU A 340 5.67 4.37 18.13
CA LEU A 340 5.60 5.07 19.42
C LEU A 340 6.41 6.36 19.39
N CYS A 341 7.62 6.32 18.85
CA CYS A 341 8.44 7.53 18.69
C CYS A 341 7.78 8.55 17.75
N THR A 342 7.12 8.13 16.67
CA THR A 342 6.33 9.00 15.78
C THR A 342 5.22 9.71 16.56
N LEU A 343 4.47 8.98 17.39
CA LEU A 343 3.43 9.56 18.25
C LEU A 343 4.02 10.54 19.27
N CYS A 344 5.15 10.22 19.90
CA CYS A 344 5.85 11.13 20.82
C CYS A 344 6.29 12.43 20.12
N LEU A 345 6.87 12.32 18.92
CA LEU A 345 7.28 13.48 18.12
C LEU A 345 6.08 14.30 17.64
N PHE A 346 4.93 13.67 17.43
CA PHE A 346 3.70 14.36 17.01
C PHE A 346 2.86 14.91 18.19
N ALA A 347 3.20 14.56 19.44
CA ALA A 347 2.41 14.90 20.61
C ALA A 347 2.21 16.41 20.81
N GLY A 348 3.21 17.24 20.49
CA GLY A 348 3.11 18.71 20.56
C GLY A 348 2.06 19.27 19.59
N ASP A 349 2.04 18.79 18.35
CA ASP A 349 1.05 19.17 17.33
C ASP A 349 -0.36 18.71 17.71
N ILE A 350 -0.51 17.49 18.25
CA ILE A 350 -1.78 16.99 18.81
C ILE A 350 -2.27 17.91 19.94
N TYR A 351 -1.40 18.21 20.90
CA TYR A 351 -1.75 19.02 22.07
C TYR A 351 -2.26 20.41 21.68
N ILE A 352 -1.57 21.12 20.77
CA ILE A 352 -2.02 22.43 20.30
C ILE A 352 -3.33 22.31 19.52
N THR A 353 -3.52 21.25 18.72
CA THR A 353 -4.77 21.02 17.98
C THR A 353 -5.96 20.79 18.92
N LEU A 354 -5.77 20.02 20.00
CA LEU A 354 -6.81 19.80 21.03
C LEU A 354 -7.13 21.08 21.81
N GLN A 355 -6.12 21.85 22.22
CA GLN A 355 -6.31 23.18 22.81
C GLN A 355 -7.04 24.11 21.84
N GLY A 356 -6.77 23.96 20.55
CA GLY A 356 -7.44 24.72 19.51
C GLY A 356 -8.92 24.39 19.39
N LEU A 357 -9.26 23.10 19.37
CA LEU A 357 -10.62 22.61 19.36
C LEU A 357 -11.41 23.08 20.59
N GLN A 358 -10.82 22.97 21.79
CA GLN A 358 -11.41 23.48 23.03
C GLN A 358 -11.66 25.00 22.96
N GLY A 359 -10.72 25.76 22.40
CA GLY A 359 -10.87 27.20 22.18
C GLY A 359 -12.03 27.54 21.24
N VAL A 360 -12.19 26.79 20.13
CA VAL A 360 -13.32 26.97 19.21
C VAL A 360 -14.65 26.68 19.89
N PHE A 361 -14.77 25.58 20.62
CA PHE A 361 -16.01 25.24 21.35
C PHE A 361 -16.35 26.21 22.47
N THR A 362 -15.35 26.89 23.04
CA THR A 362 -15.55 27.89 24.10
C THR A 362 -15.61 29.33 23.59
N ASN A 363 -15.67 29.55 22.27
CA ASN A 363 -15.61 30.87 21.62
C ASN A 363 -14.43 31.74 22.07
N LYS A 364 -13.31 31.10 22.46
CA LYS A 364 -12.07 31.78 22.82
C LYS A 364 -11.18 31.92 21.58
N PRO A 365 -10.31 32.95 21.51
CA PRO A 365 -9.36 33.09 20.40
C PRO A 365 -8.49 31.83 20.28
N VAL A 366 -8.08 31.43 19.08
CA VAL A 366 -7.37 30.14 18.90
C VAL A 366 -6.09 30.30 18.09
N LEU A 367 -5.01 29.65 18.55
CA LEU A 367 -3.82 29.44 17.75
C LEU A 367 -4.08 28.30 16.76
N THR A 368 -4.32 28.65 15.49
CA THR A 368 -4.53 27.67 14.41
C THR A 368 -3.44 27.84 13.33
N TYR A 369 -2.86 26.72 12.91
CA TYR A 369 -1.90 26.63 11.81
C TYR A 369 -2.06 25.30 11.09
N GLN A 370 -1.66 25.18 9.83
CA GLN A 370 -1.75 23.91 9.08
C GLN A 370 -0.53 23.04 9.36
N VAL A 371 -0.69 21.98 10.15
CA VAL A 371 0.40 21.09 10.58
C VAL A 371 1.22 20.56 9.39
N LEU A 372 0.56 20.11 8.31
CA LEU A 372 1.24 19.56 7.13
C LEU A 372 2.16 20.56 6.42
N ALA A 373 1.81 21.86 6.44
CA ALA A 373 2.65 22.91 5.85
C ALA A 373 3.96 23.12 6.63
N GLY A 374 4.00 22.68 7.89
CA GLY A 374 5.19 22.73 8.76
C GLY A 374 6.04 21.45 8.77
N LEU A 375 5.71 20.44 7.94
CA LEU A 375 6.46 19.17 7.92
C LEU A 375 7.92 19.36 7.47
N GLU A 376 8.18 20.33 6.60
CA GLU A 376 9.53 20.72 6.17
C GLU A 376 10.46 21.05 7.35
N ARG A 377 9.90 21.59 8.45
CA ARG A 377 10.64 21.90 9.69
C ARG A 377 10.60 20.77 10.72
N ARG A 378 9.73 19.77 10.53
CA ARG A 378 9.58 18.58 11.39
C ARG A 378 10.33 17.36 10.84
N LYS A 379 11.61 17.54 10.49
CA LYS A 379 12.43 16.52 9.81
C LYS A 379 12.55 15.20 10.56
N LEU A 380 12.66 15.25 11.89
CA LEU A 380 12.76 14.04 12.72
C LEU A 380 11.44 13.24 12.69
N LEU A 381 10.31 13.93 12.79
CA LEU A 381 8.99 13.31 12.65
C LEU A 381 8.82 12.67 11.26
N VAL A 382 9.18 13.39 10.19
CA VAL A 382 9.09 12.86 8.82
C VAL A 382 10.00 11.64 8.63
N ALA A 383 11.22 11.65 9.17
CA ALA A 383 12.13 10.51 9.13
C ALA A 383 11.57 9.29 9.86
N PHE A 384 10.94 9.47 11.03
CA PHE A 384 10.33 8.38 11.78
C PHE A 384 9.08 7.82 11.08
N ILE A 385 8.25 8.68 10.47
CA ILE A 385 7.13 8.24 9.61
C ILE A 385 7.65 7.40 8.44
N LEU A 386 8.75 7.81 7.81
CA LEU A 386 9.38 7.06 6.74
C LEU A 386 9.81 5.67 7.19
N ILE A 387 10.49 5.57 8.33
CA ILE A 387 10.93 4.28 8.86
C ILE A 387 9.73 3.41 9.24
N THR A 388 8.68 3.99 9.85
CA THR A 388 7.44 3.27 10.17
C THR A 388 6.71 2.75 8.93
N THR A 389 6.79 3.45 7.80
CA THR A 389 6.09 3.08 6.55
C THR A 389 6.95 2.31 5.56
N MET A 390 8.27 2.23 5.78
CA MET A 390 9.23 1.44 4.99
C MET A 390 8.80 -0.02 4.78
N PRO A 391 8.21 -0.72 5.76
CA PRO A 391 7.72 -2.09 5.56
C PRO A 391 6.62 -2.22 4.51
N GLY A 392 5.98 -1.11 4.09
CA GLY A 392 5.09 -1.09 2.93
C GLY A 392 5.75 -1.57 1.64
N LEU A 393 7.09 -1.46 1.51
CA LEU A 393 7.85 -2.08 0.41
C LEU A 393 7.74 -3.60 0.43
N LEU A 394 7.88 -4.21 1.61
CA LEU A 394 7.77 -5.65 1.80
C LEU A 394 6.31 -6.12 1.65
N TYR A 395 5.36 -5.43 2.26
CA TYR A 395 3.95 -5.81 2.22
C TYR A 395 3.40 -5.79 0.80
N LEU A 396 3.78 -4.80 -0.01
CA LEU A 396 3.40 -4.78 -1.41
C LEU A 396 4.02 -5.96 -2.17
N ASP A 397 5.29 -6.28 -1.89
CA ASP A 397 6.01 -7.36 -2.57
C ASP A 397 5.44 -8.75 -2.25
N VAL A 398 5.03 -9.02 -1.00
CA VAL A 398 4.42 -10.30 -0.63
C VAL A 398 2.94 -10.37 -1.03
N SER A 399 2.24 -9.24 -1.04
CA SER A 399 0.80 -9.25 -1.37
C SER A 399 0.52 -9.69 -2.81
N ARG A 400 1.46 -9.51 -3.75
CA ARG A 400 1.35 -10.00 -5.14
C ARG A 400 1.20 -11.51 -5.26
N ILE A 401 1.60 -12.29 -4.26
CA ILE A 401 1.49 -13.76 -4.23
C ILE A 401 0.02 -14.20 -4.20
N TYR A 402 -0.87 -13.36 -3.68
CA TYR A 402 -2.23 -13.74 -3.29
C TYR A 402 -3.30 -13.39 -4.33
N PHE A 403 -2.95 -13.22 -5.61
CA PHE A 403 -3.86 -12.75 -6.66
C PHE A 403 -5.18 -13.53 -6.71
N SER A 404 -5.08 -14.85 -6.81
CA SER A 404 -6.20 -15.78 -6.93
C SER A 404 -6.82 -16.17 -5.59
N THR A 405 -6.80 -15.29 -4.58
CA THR A 405 -7.37 -15.58 -3.24
C THR A 405 -8.47 -14.59 -2.87
N GLN A 406 -9.36 -15.00 -1.97
CA GLN A 406 -10.54 -14.22 -1.58
C GLN A 406 -10.21 -12.81 -1.06
N ASN A 407 -9.17 -12.67 -0.24
CA ASN A 407 -8.77 -11.39 0.37
C ASN A 407 -7.58 -10.73 -0.33
N GLY A 408 -6.98 -11.36 -1.35
CA GLY A 408 -5.75 -10.92 -1.99
C GLY A 408 -5.79 -9.48 -2.48
N PHE A 409 -6.79 -9.12 -3.27
CA PHE A 409 -6.91 -7.76 -3.81
C PHE A 409 -7.07 -6.68 -2.73
N ARG A 410 -7.74 -7.01 -1.61
CA ARG A 410 -7.88 -6.09 -0.47
C ARG A 410 -6.54 -5.83 0.19
N ILE A 411 -5.77 -6.88 0.43
CA ILE A 411 -4.43 -6.81 1.01
C ILE A 411 -3.47 -6.05 0.09
N TRP A 412 -3.53 -6.32 -1.22
CA TRP A 412 -2.80 -5.56 -2.23
C TRP A 412 -3.11 -4.06 -2.12
N CYS A 413 -4.39 -3.69 -2.07
CA CYS A 413 -4.79 -2.28 -1.99
C CYS A 413 -4.32 -1.58 -0.71
N LEU A 414 -4.42 -2.26 0.45
CA LEU A 414 -3.90 -1.75 1.72
C LEU A 414 -2.38 -1.60 1.69
N SER A 415 -1.68 -2.53 1.05
CA SER A 415 -0.22 -2.48 0.86
C SER A 415 0.18 -1.32 -0.06
N CYS A 416 -0.56 -1.09 -1.16
CA CYS A 416 -0.39 0.06 -2.04
C CYS A 416 -0.55 1.39 -1.30
N LEU A 417 -1.47 1.49 -0.33
CA LEU A 417 -1.65 2.69 0.48
C LEU A 417 -0.45 2.96 1.39
N MET A 418 0.06 1.93 2.08
CA MET A 418 1.28 2.06 2.88
C MET A 418 2.50 2.42 2.03
N PHE A 419 2.62 1.76 0.88
CA PHE A 419 3.67 2.00 -0.10
C PHE A 419 3.63 3.43 -0.67
N GLY A 420 2.45 3.94 -1.02
CA GLY A 420 2.25 5.33 -1.45
C GLY A 420 2.57 6.33 -0.34
N THR A 421 2.24 5.99 0.91
CA THR A 421 2.62 6.79 2.09
C THR A 421 4.14 6.91 2.23
N PHE A 422 4.86 5.80 2.14
CA PHE A 422 6.32 5.79 2.19
C PHE A 422 6.93 6.71 1.13
N HIS A 423 6.49 6.61 -0.13
CA HIS A 423 7.04 7.45 -1.20
C HIS A 423 6.65 8.93 -1.08
N ALA A 424 5.42 9.24 -0.67
CA ALA A 424 4.97 10.62 -0.49
C ALA A 424 5.75 11.34 0.62
N PHE A 425 5.94 10.70 1.78
CA PHE A 425 6.76 11.26 2.85
C PHE A 425 8.25 11.26 2.48
N GLY A 426 8.72 10.28 1.71
CA GLY A 426 10.09 10.22 1.18
C GLY A 426 10.41 11.41 0.30
N PHE A 427 9.47 11.76 -0.59
CA PHE A 427 9.59 12.94 -1.44
C PHE A 427 9.62 14.25 -0.63
N ILE A 428 8.75 14.42 0.36
CA ILE A 428 8.79 15.61 1.24
C ILE A 428 10.08 15.68 2.05
N PHE A 429 10.57 14.54 2.56
CA PHE A 429 11.84 14.48 3.28
C PHE A 429 13.00 14.91 2.38
N PHE A 430 13.06 14.39 1.15
CA PHE A 430 14.02 14.77 0.14
C PHE A 430 14.00 16.28 -0.15
N LEU A 431 12.81 16.87 -0.40
CA LEU A 431 12.67 18.31 -0.59
C LEU A 431 13.18 19.11 0.62
N SER A 432 12.92 18.63 1.85
CA SER A 432 13.37 19.28 3.08
C SER A 432 14.90 19.25 3.29
N ILE A 433 15.57 18.24 2.71
CA ILE A 433 17.04 18.12 2.71
C ILE A 433 17.61 19.03 1.61
N LEU A 434 17.04 19.02 0.41
CA LEU A 434 17.44 19.90 -0.69
C LEU A 434 17.39 21.37 -0.28
N ASP A 435 16.36 21.78 0.48
CA ASP A 435 16.26 23.16 0.97
C ASP A 435 17.41 23.58 1.91
N ARG A 436 18.18 22.63 2.48
CA ARG A 436 19.38 22.97 3.28
C ARG A 436 20.58 23.42 2.46
N ILE A 437 20.58 23.21 1.14
CA ILE A 437 21.69 23.64 0.29
C ILE A 437 21.77 25.17 0.36
N PRO A 438 22.88 25.74 0.86
CA PRO A 438 22.99 27.16 1.17
C PRO A 438 22.95 27.98 -0.13
N CYS A 439 21.82 28.63 -0.38
CA CYS A 439 21.64 29.55 -1.51
C CYS A 439 20.71 30.68 -1.08
N GLN A 440 21.23 31.90 -0.99
CA GLN A 440 20.48 33.03 -0.44
C GLN A 440 19.59 33.68 -1.50
N LEU A 441 18.52 32.99 -1.91
CA LEU A 441 17.51 33.57 -2.80
C LEU A 441 16.59 34.54 -2.05
N SER A 442 16.07 35.53 -2.78
CA SER A 442 15.04 36.47 -2.27
C SER A 442 13.62 36.00 -2.60
N HIS A 443 13.51 35.05 -3.53
CA HIS A 443 12.28 34.47 -4.05
C HIS A 443 12.39 32.96 -4.08
N VAL A 444 11.34 32.28 -3.62
CA VAL A 444 11.30 30.81 -3.53
C VAL A 444 10.07 30.25 -4.22
N VAL A 445 10.18 29.00 -4.69
CA VAL A 445 9.03 28.22 -5.12
C VAL A 445 8.24 27.84 -3.87
N HIS A 446 6.93 28.09 -3.89
CA HIS A 446 6.06 27.67 -2.79
C HIS A 446 5.02 26.70 -3.31
N TYR A 447 4.80 25.63 -2.54
CA TYR A 447 3.93 24.52 -2.88
C TYR A 447 3.02 24.17 -1.70
N SER A 448 1.87 23.59 -1.98
CA SER A 448 0.93 23.12 -0.95
C SER A 448 1.32 21.71 -0.47
N ALA A 449 1.98 21.59 0.68
CA ALA A 449 2.31 20.28 1.26
C ALA A 449 1.10 19.35 1.44
N PRO A 450 -0.09 19.81 1.91
CA PRO A 450 -1.28 18.95 1.95
C PRO A 450 -1.64 18.39 0.58
N THR A 451 -1.72 19.25 -0.45
CA THR A 451 -2.09 18.83 -1.81
C THR A 451 -1.07 17.84 -2.37
N CYS A 452 0.22 18.09 -2.14
CA CYS A 452 1.29 17.21 -2.56
C CYS A 452 1.19 15.83 -1.88
N LEU A 453 1.01 15.79 -0.56
CA LEU A 453 0.95 14.55 0.21
C LEU A 453 -0.30 13.74 -0.13
N TYR A 454 -1.49 14.33 -0.03
CA TYR A 454 -2.73 13.60 -0.35
C TYR A 454 -2.75 13.17 -1.82
N GLY A 455 -2.33 14.05 -2.73
CA GLY A 455 -2.27 13.74 -4.16
C GLY A 455 -1.29 12.61 -4.47
N ALA A 456 -0.11 12.60 -3.84
CA ALA A 456 0.88 11.54 -4.04
C ALA A 456 0.40 10.21 -3.45
N ILE A 457 -0.10 10.20 -2.21
CA ILE A 457 -0.56 8.97 -1.55
C ILE A 457 -1.74 8.35 -2.31
N ILE A 458 -2.78 9.14 -2.59
CA ILE A 458 -3.96 8.66 -3.29
C ILE A 458 -3.62 8.30 -4.74
N GLY A 459 -2.82 9.14 -5.41
CA GLY A 459 -2.44 8.92 -6.80
C GLY A 459 -1.62 7.64 -6.98
N THR A 460 -0.60 7.41 -6.14
CA THR A 460 0.18 6.16 -6.17
C THR A 460 -0.68 4.96 -5.77
N ALA A 461 -1.52 5.08 -4.73
CA ALA A 461 -2.42 4.00 -4.35
C ALA A 461 -3.36 3.64 -5.51
N VAL A 462 -4.05 4.61 -6.13
CA VAL A 462 -4.97 4.36 -7.25
C VAL A 462 -4.24 3.82 -8.49
N ALA A 463 -3.02 4.28 -8.77
CA ALA A 463 -2.23 3.77 -9.89
C ALA A 463 -1.82 2.30 -9.69
N CYS A 464 -1.52 1.89 -8.45
CA CYS A 464 -1.15 0.50 -8.14
C CYS A 464 -2.37 -0.40 -7.85
N CYS A 465 -3.47 0.12 -7.32
CA CYS A 465 -4.70 -0.60 -6.97
C CYS A 465 -5.57 -0.91 -8.21
N GLN A 466 -4.97 -1.47 -9.25
CA GLN A 466 -5.66 -1.88 -10.46
C GLN A 466 -5.48 -3.38 -10.66
N GLN A 467 -6.56 -4.09 -11.02
CA GLN A 467 -6.53 -5.53 -11.23
C GLN A 467 -5.45 -5.96 -12.24
N PRO A 468 -5.27 -5.29 -13.40
CA PRO A 468 -4.23 -5.70 -14.36
C PRO A 468 -2.80 -5.51 -13.83
N ILE A 469 -2.56 -4.49 -13.01
CA ILE A 469 -1.26 -4.24 -12.37
C ILE A 469 -0.97 -5.31 -11.32
N TYR A 470 -1.99 -5.66 -10.52
CA TYR A 470 -1.89 -6.73 -9.52
C TYR A 470 -1.61 -8.09 -10.17
N GLU A 471 -2.31 -8.40 -11.25
CA GLU A 471 -2.12 -9.62 -12.05
C GLU A 471 -0.72 -9.68 -12.66
N THR A 472 -0.27 -8.58 -13.26
CA THR A 472 1.09 -8.50 -13.82
C THR A 472 2.14 -8.71 -12.71
N ALA A 473 1.96 -8.12 -11.54
CA ALA A 473 2.87 -8.30 -10.41
C ALA A 473 2.92 -9.76 -9.93
N TYR A 474 1.77 -10.44 -9.89
CA TYR A 474 1.65 -11.86 -9.58
C TYR A 474 2.43 -12.72 -10.59
N HIS A 475 2.21 -12.53 -11.89
CA HIS A 475 2.92 -13.28 -12.93
C HIS A 475 4.44 -13.04 -12.86
N LYS A 476 4.89 -11.80 -12.63
CA LYS A 476 6.32 -11.49 -12.44
C LYS A 476 6.94 -12.12 -11.19
N PHE A 477 6.15 -12.50 -10.19
CA PHE A 477 6.66 -13.26 -9.05
C PHE A 477 7.01 -14.69 -9.45
N TYR A 478 6.10 -15.36 -10.15
CA TYR A 478 6.24 -16.76 -10.57
C TYR A 478 7.07 -16.96 -11.85
N ALA A 479 7.30 -15.91 -12.64
CA ALA A 479 8.26 -15.91 -13.74
C ALA A 479 9.71 -15.67 -13.27
N ALA A 480 10.08 -16.20 -12.10
CA ALA A 480 11.44 -16.10 -11.55
C ALA A 480 12.43 -16.95 -12.38
N SER A 481 13.73 -16.69 -12.20
CA SER A 481 14.79 -17.39 -12.96
C SER A 481 14.75 -18.91 -12.69
N PRO A 482 14.44 -19.76 -13.68
CA PRO A 482 14.22 -21.18 -13.48
C PRO A 482 15.53 -21.98 -13.43
N LEU A 483 15.51 -23.08 -12.68
CA LEU A 483 16.58 -24.09 -12.68
C LEU A 483 16.25 -25.25 -13.64
N LEU A 484 14.99 -25.68 -13.65
CA LEU A 484 14.42 -26.65 -14.60
C LEU A 484 13.14 -26.06 -15.21
N MET A 485 12.89 -26.36 -16.48
CA MET A 485 11.78 -25.81 -17.26
C MET A 485 10.90 -26.91 -17.86
N LEU A 486 9.65 -26.55 -18.20
CA LEU A 486 8.77 -27.35 -19.05
C LEU A 486 8.71 -26.74 -20.46
N ARG A 487 8.71 -27.58 -21.49
CA ARG A 487 8.53 -27.13 -22.88
C ARG A 487 7.04 -27.17 -23.27
N VAL A 488 6.39 -26.03 -23.23
CA VAL A 488 4.95 -25.89 -23.53
C VAL A 488 4.77 -24.93 -24.70
N PHE A 489 3.99 -25.35 -25.71
CA PHE A 489 3.77 -24.62 -26.97
C PHE A 489 5.08 -24.29 -27.71
N GLY A 490 6.06 -25.20 -27.62
CA GLY A 490 7.37 -25.06 -28.27
C GLY A 490 8.31 -24.05 -27.62
N GLN A 491 7.98 -23.54 -26.42
CA GLN A 491 8.82 -22.64 -25.63
C GLN A 491 9.06 -23.20 -24.23
N ASP A 492 10.21 -22.84 -23.64
CA ASP A 492 10.58 -23.29 -22.31
C ASP A 492 10.10 -22.29 -21.26
N TRP A 493 9.33 -22.76 -20.28
CA TRP A 493 8.71 -21.96 -19.24
C TRP A 493 9.11 -22.43 -17.85
N SER A 494 9.18 -21.51 -16.89
CA SER A 494 9.33 -21.86 -15.48
C SER A 494 8.08 -22.56 -14.95
N SER A 495 8.26 -23.55 -14.08
CA SER A 495 7.15 -24.38 -13.56
C SER A 495 7.39 -24.80 -12.10
N GLY A 496 8.04 -23.95 -11.28
CA GLY A 496 8.25 -24.23 -9.85
C GLY A 496 9.69 -24.53 -9.41
N SER A 497 10.58 -24.91 -10.32
CA SER A 497 12.02 -25.07 -10.05
C SER A 497 12.78 -23.78 -10.35
N TYR A 498 13.37 -23.14 -9.32
CA TYR A 498 13.99 -21.81 -9.43
C TYR A 498 15.39 -21.77 -8.85
N THR A 499 16.18 -20.86 -9.40
CA THR A 499 17.49 -20.51 -8.87
C THR A 499 17.39 -19.69 -7.58
N VAL A 500 18.45 -19.72 -6.76
CA VAL A 500 18.55 -18.97 -5.49
C VAL A 500 18.51 -17.44 -5.66
N ASP A 501 18.71 -16.94 -6.88
CA ASP A 501 18.60 -15.51 -7.21
C ASP A 501 17.16 -15.02 -6.99
N GLY A 502 16.17 -15.87 -7.28
CA GLY A 502 14.75 -15.59 -7.05
C GLY A 502 14.16 -14.55 -8.01
N THR A 503 13.24 -13.73 -7.51
CA THR A 503 12.54 -12.69 -8.29
C THR A 503 12.92 -11.28 -7.83
N PRO A 504 13.01 -10.30 -8.75
CA PRO A 504 13.14 -8.90 -8.37
C PRO A 504 11.97 -8.41 -7.50
N PRO A 505 12.22 -7.50 -6.54
CA PRO A 505 11.15 -6.88 -5.76
C PRO A 505 10.16 -6.10 -6.65
N VAL A 506 8.90 -6.10 -6.27
CA VAL A 506 7.80 -5.51 -7.06
C VAL A 506 8.01 -4.04 -7.42
N ILE A 507 8.74 -3.28 -6.59
CA ILE A 507 9.05 -1.86 -6.83
C ILE A 507 9.76 -1.63 -8.18
N VAL A 508 10.53 -2.60 -8.66
CA VAL A 508 11.24 -2.52 -9.95
C VAL A 508 10.25 -2.42 -11.12
N TYR A 509 9.07 -3.02 -10.97
CA TYR A 509 8.03 -3.03 -12.00
C TYR A 509 7.02 -1.89 -11.86
N LEU A 510 7.03 -1.16 -10.73
CA LEU A 510 6.03 -0.14 -10.40
C LEU A 510 6.57 1.31 -10.46
N CYS A 511 7.74 1.53 -11.07
CA CYS A 511 8.36 2.85 -11.11
C CYS A 511 7.45 3.93 -11.71
N GLU A 512 6.73 3.62 -12.79
CA GLU A 512 5.82 4.59 -13.42
C GLU A 512 4.63 4.94 -12.53
N GLN A 513 4.04 3.93 -11.88
CA GLN A 513 2.91 4.04 -10.96
C GLN A 513 3.29 4.81 -9.67
N ILE A 514 4.58 4.98 -9.41
CA ILE A 514 5.12 5.80 -8.32
C ILE A 514 5.43 7.23 -8.80
N LEU A 515 6.30 7.34 -9.81
CA LEU A 515 6.89 8.62 -10.21
C LEU A 515 5.85 9.55 -10.83
N VAL A 516 4.98 9.02 -11.70
CA VAL A 516 3.99 9.84 -12.41
C VAL A 516 3.01 10.50 -11.42
N PRO A 517 2.37 9.77 -10.48
CA PRO A 517 1.49 10.42 -9.51
C PRO A 517 2.19 11.42 -8.58
N ILE A 518 3.42 11.14 -8.15
CA ILE A 518 4.19 12.05 -7.29
C ILE A 518 4.51 13.35 -8.04
N CYS A 519 4.98 13.25 -9.30
CA CYS A 519 5.26 14.42 -10.12
C CYS A 519 4.01 15.25 -10.39
N ILE A 520 2.88 14.61 -10.75
CA ILE A 520 1.60 15.30 -10.96
C ILE A 520 1.16 15.98 -9.66
N ALA A 521 1.16 15.28 -8.53
CA ALA A 521 0.77 15.83 -7.25
C ALA A 521 1.63 17.03 -6.84
N PHE A 522 2.93 16.96 -7.11
CA PHE A 522 3.86 18.05 -6.84
C PHE A 522 3.58 19.27 -7.73
N VAL A 523 3.42 19.09 -9.04
CA VAL A 523 3.10 20.18 -9.97
C VAL A 523 1.75 20.82 -9.60
N VAL A 524 0.72 20.02 -9.35
CA VAL A 524 -0.59 20.50 -8.91
C VAL A 524 -0.46 21.27 -7.59
N SER A 525 0.38 20.80 -6.66
CA SER A 525 0.59 21.51 -5.38
C SER A 525 1.24 22.89 -5.56
N ILE A 526 2.10 23.06 -6.55
CA ILE A 526 2.67 24.37 -6.91
C ILE A 526 1.58 25.25 -7.54
N VAL A 527 0.80 24.72 -8.49
CA VAL A 527 -0.28 25.46 -9.16
C VAL A 527 -1.32 25.96 -8.15
N VAL A 528 -1.75 25.10 -7.22
CA VAL A 528 -2.67 25.48 -6.14
C VAL A 528 -2.09 26.62 -5.29
N ALA A 529 -0.82 26.49 -4.88
CA ALA A 529 -0.14 27.52 -4.10
C ALA A 529 0.06 28.85 -4.86
N VAL A 530 0.17 28.79 -6.19
CA VAL A 530 0.24 29.97 -7.07
C VAL A 530 -1.13 30.62 -7.21
N VAL A 531 -2.19 29.85 -7.49
CA VAL A 531 -3.58 30.36 -7.59
C VAL A 531 -4.03 31.04 -6.29
N ASP A 532 -3.73 30.44 -5.14
CA ASP A 532 -4.05 31.06 -3.85
C ASP A 532 -3.27 32.35 -3.59
N ARG A 533 -2.08 32.49 -4.16
CA ARG A 533 -1.32 33.75 -4.14
C ARG A 533 -1.88 34.80 -5.09
N PHE A 534 -2.32 34.43 -6.29
CA PHE A 534 -2.90 35.39 -7.24
C PHE A 534 -4.15 36.13 -6.71
N LYS A 535 -4.78 35.64 -5.64
CA LYS A 535 -5.86 36.33 -4.94
C LYS A 535 -5.40 37.56 -4.12
N LEU A 536 -4.11 37.71 -3.79
CA LEU A 536 -3.62 38.72 -2.84
C LEU A 536 -2.34 39.48 -3.32
N PRO A 537 -1.28 38.81 -3.83
CA PRO A 537 -0.29 39.46 -4.72
C PRO A 537 -0.07 38.76 -6.08
N LYS A 538 0.06 39.52 -7.18
CA LYS A 538 0.31 39.03 -8.56
C LYS A 538 1.79 38.60 -8.75
N SER A 539 2.23 37.51 -8.13
CA SER A 539 3.60 36.98 -8.32
C SER A 539 3.61 35.45 -8.37
N LEU A 540 4.41 34.89 -9.28
CA LEU A 540 4.64 33.44 -9.42
C LEU A 540 5.49 32.88 -8.25
N PHE A 541 6.51 33.64 -7.83
CA PHE A 541 7.39 33.25 -6.73
C PHE A 541 7.01 33.94 -5.42
N MET A 542 7.29 33.30 -4.28
CA MET A 542 7.07 33.89 -2.96
C MET A 542 8.29 34.72 -2.57
N SER A 543 8.09 36.01 -2.30
CA SER A 543 9.14 36.87 -1.74
C SER A 543 9.32 36.59 -0.25
N ILE A 544 10.55 36.25 0.14
CA ILE A 544 10.96 36.02 1.53
C ILE A 544 11.91 37.11 2.05
N ALA A 545 11.97 38.27 1.38
CA ALA A 545 12.89 39.35 1.74
C ALA A 545 12.75 39.82 3.20
N TRP A 546 11.51 39.86 3.74
CA TRP A 546 11.26 40.27 5.12
C TRP A 546 11.77 39.25 6.16
N CYS A 547 11.95 37.98 5.76
CA CYS A 547 12.50 36.96 6.66
C CYS A 547 13.95 37.29 7.05
N ARG A 548 14.67 38.06 6.23
CA ARG A 548 16.04 38.51 6.50
C ARG A 548 16.11 39.62 7.55
N THR A 549 15.04 40.38 7.74
CA THR A 549 15.00 41.50 8.68
C THR A 549 14.35 41.14 10.02
N ASN A 550 13.87 39.89 10.16
CA ASN A 550 13.24 39.37 11.37
C ASN A 550 14.25 38.51 12.17
N SER A 551 14.50 38.88 13.42
CA SER A 551 15.52 38.24 14.27
C SER A 551 15.16 36.80 14.64
N PHE A 552 13.86 36.52 14.81
CA PHE A 552 13.40 35.15 15.03
C PHE A 552 13.63 34.26 13.79
N ILE A 553 13.21 34.70 12.60
CA ILE A 553 13.28 33.87 11.38
C ILE A 553 14.74 33.67 10.93
N THR A 554 15.60 34.68 11.08
CA THR A 554 17.03 34.54 10.79
C THR A 554 17.68 33.47 11.67
N HIS A 555 17.30 33.38 12.95
CA HIS A 555 17.76 32.29 13.82
C HIS A 555 17.08 30.95 13.54
N ALA A 556 15.78 30.94 13.25
CA ALA A 556 15.02 29.73 12.88
C ALA A 556 15.37 29.18 11.47
N GLN A 557 16.23 29.89 10.74
CA GLN A 557 16.63 29.67 9.35
C GLN A 557 15.47 29.84 8.36
N ALA A 558 15.64 30.72 7.36
CA ALA A 558 14.71 30.86 6.24
C ALA A 558 14.92 29.75 5.21
N PRO A 559 13.89 29.35 4.44
CA PRO A 559 14.06 28.43 3.32
C PRO A 559 14.83 29.09 2.17
N ASN A 560 15.48 28.27 1.34
CA ASN A 560 16.40 28.72 0.29
C ASN A 560 15.80 28.59 -1.12
N TRP A 561 15.19 27.43 -1.46
CA TRP A 561 14.80 27.12 -2.86
C TRP A 561 13.29 26.90 -3.00
N ILE A 562 12.76 26.01 -2.16
CA ILE A 562 11.40 25.54 -2.21
C ILE A 562 10.87 25.40 -0.79
N THR A 563 9.63 25.81 -0.56
CA THR A 563 9.04 25.71 0.77
C THR A 563 7.54 25.51 0.78
N ALA A 564 7.07 24.71 1.74
CA ALA A 564 5.65 24.61 2.06
C ALA A 564 5.19 25.68 3.05
N LEU A 565 6.12 26.42 3.65
CA LEU A 565 5.83 27.39 4.70
C LEU A 565 5.22 28.65 4.09
N PRO A 566 4.11 29.18 4.62
CA PRO A 566 3.44 30.36 4.08
C PRO A 566 4.14 31.65 4.56
N LEU A 567 5.39 31.87 4.15
CA LEU A 567 6.25 32.98 4.58
C LEU A 567 6.07 34.28 3.77
N ASN A 568 4.94 34.46 3.09
CA ASN A 568 4.61 35.71 2.40
C ASN A 568 4.54 36.89 3.39
N GLN A 569 4.87 38.11 2.95
CA GLN A 569 4.73 39.33 3.77
C GLN A 569 3.30 39.54 4.30
N THR A 570 2.28 39.06 3.57
CA THR A 570 0.86 39.10 4.00
C THR A 570 0.61 38.29 5.27
N ASN A 571 1.47 37.31 5.58
CA ASN A 571 1.39 36.49 6.77
C ASN A 571 2.20 37.06 7.95
N ALA A 572 2.96 38.13 7.77
CA ALA A 572 3.56 38.89 8.86
C ALA A 572 2.59 39.96 9.41
N ILE A 573 2.92 40.53 10.57
CA ILE A 573 2.22 41.70 11.13
C ILE A 573 3.16 42.90 11.02
N LYS A 574 2.69 43.96 10.37
CA LYS A 574 3.40 45.23 10.31
C LYS A 574 3.01 46.09 11.52
N ILE A 575 3.98 46.42 12.38
CA ILE A 575 3.81 47.37 13.48
C ILE A 575 4.85 48.48 13.26
N GLY A 576 4.36 49.69 12.94
CA GLY A 576 5.22 50.76 12.43
C GLY A 576 5.94 50.36 11.15
N ASN A 577 7.27 50.52 11.11
CA ASN A 577 8.12 50.15 9.98
C ASN A 577 8.74 48.74 10.08
N LYS A 578 8.39 47.97 11.11
CA LYS A 578 8.97 46.65 11.40
C LYS A 578 7.96 45.52 11.12
N MET A 579 8.47 44.38 10.68
CA MET A 579 7.68 43.18 10.37
C MET A 579 7.87 42.12 11.46
N TYR A 580 6.77 41.67 12.04
CA TYR A 580 6.75 40.70 13.14
C TYR A 580 6.19 39.35 12.68
N CYS A 581 6.80 38.28 13.15
CA CYS A 581 6.39 36.89 12.91
C CYS A 581 5.22 36.52 13.84
N LYS A 582 4.10 36.10 13.24
CA LYS A 582 2.90 35.67 13.98
C LYS A 582 3.18 34.39 14.77
N PRO A 583 2.54 34.17 15.93
CA PRO A 583 2.66 32.92 16.66
C PRO A 583 2.27 31.68 15.84
N SER A 584 1.28 31.78 14.96
CA SER A 584 0.91 30.68 14.04
C SER A 584 2.05 30.33 13.07
N THR A 585 2.84 31.32 12.66
CA THR A 585 4.01 31.11 11.79
C THR A 585 5.16 30.53 12.58
N GLN A 586 5.37 30.95 13.83
CA GLN A 586 6.35 30.31 14.74
C GLN A 586 6.02 28.81 14.94
N ALA A 587 4.74 28.46 15.09
CA ALA A 587 4.28 27.06 15.17
C ALA A 587 4.50 26.26 13.88
N LEU A 588 4.30 26.87 12.71
CA LEU A 588 4.65 26.25 11.41
C LEU A 588 6.14 25.99 11.28
N MET A 589 6.96 26.92 11.78
CA MET A 589 8.41 26.81 11.83
C MET A 589 8.91 25.74 12.82
N GLY A 590 8.02 25.09 13.58
CA GLY A 590 8.36 24.01 14.51
C GLY A 590 8.64 24.47 15.94
N PHE A 591 8.12 25.64 16.35
CA PHE A 591 8.31 26.18 17.69
C PHE A 591 7.00 26.34 18.46
N ALA A 592 7.05 26.13 19.76
CA ALA A 592 5.94 26.36 20.67
C ALA A 592 6.34 27.37 21.74
N THR A 593 5.34 28.02 22.35
CA THR A 593 5.57 29.00 23.42
C THR A 593 4.95 28.54 24.73
N VAL A 594 5.68 28.75 25.83
CA VAL A 594 5.26 28.40 27.19
C VAL A 594 5.48 29.58 28.14
N MET A 595 4.65 29.66 29.18
CA MET A 595 4.68 30.70 30.21
C MET A 595 4.57 30.05 31.59
N ALA A 596 5.18 30.63 32.62
CA ALA A 596 5.04 30.14 33.99
C ALA A 596 3.58 30.26 34.48
N ARG A 597 3.10 29.30 35.28
CA ARG A 597 1.71 29.28 35.78
C ARG A 597 1.41 30.40 36.77
N ASP A 598 2.41 30.83 37.55
CA ASP A 598 2.26 31.84 38.61
C ASP A 598 2.14 33.27 38.05
N THR A 599 1.80 33.39 36.76
CA THR A 599 1.65 34.65 36.07
C THR A 599 0.15 34.93 35.86
N PRO A 600 -0.40 36.03 36.40
CA PRO A 600 -1.82 36.36 36.23
C PRO A 600 -2.13 36.59 34.74
N GLN A 601 -3.06 35.78 34.21
CA GLN A 601 -3.69 36.04 32.91
C GLN A 601 -4.86 36.99 33.16
N VAL A 602 -4.70 38.28 32.84
CA VAL A 602 -5.85 39.19 32.79
C VAL A 602 -6.69 38.81 31.56
N ALA A 603 -7.91 38.34 31.79
CA ALA A 603 -8.89 38.14 30.74
C ALA A 603 -9.30 39.51 30.17
N PRO A 604 -9.37 39.69 28.84
CA PRO A 604 -9.83 40.97 28.29
C PRO A 604 -11.34 41.09 28.48
N THR A 605 -11.76 41.83 29.50
CA THR A 605 -13.13 42.35 29.60
C THR A 605 -13.32 43.42 28.53
N ALA A 606 -14.43 43.33 27.80
CA ALA A 606 -14.78 44.25 26.74
C ALA A 606 -15.07 45.65 27.31
N LYS A 607 -14.04 46.51 27.41
CA LYS A 607 -14.08 47.99 27.39
C LYS A 607 -12.75 48.60 27.87
N THR A 608 -11.60 48.19 27.33
CA THR A 608 -10.40 49.06 27.33
C THR A 608 -9.44 48.62 26.22
N GLN A 609 -9.26 49.49 25.23
CA GLN A 609 -8.11 49.41 24.32
C GLN A 609 -6.92 50.06 25.02
N SER A 610 -6.15 49.26 25.75
CA SER A 610 -4.79 49.60 26.16
C SER A 610 -4.04 48.31 26.48
N THR A 611 -2.97 48.09 25.72
CA THR A 611 -1.76 47.33 26.09
C THR A 611 -1.93 46.26 27.17
N VAL A 612 -2.04 44.98 26.75
CA VAL A 612 -1.68 43.85 27.62
C VAL A 612 -0.28 44.14 28.16
N ASP A 613 -0.10 44.25 29.48
CA ASP A 613 1.21 44.42 30.08
C ASP A 613 2.08 43.19 29.77
N VAL A 614 2.97 43.36 28.78
CA VAL A 614 3.93 42.35 28.29
C VAL A 614 5.20 42.39 29.17
N SER A 615 5.04 42.23 30.49
CA SER A 615 6.20 42.22 31.42
C SER A 615 6.71 40.80 31.72
N VAL A 616 6.02 39.76 31.24
CA VAL A 616 6.36 38.37 31.58
C VAL A 616 7.03 37.70 30.38
N PRO A 617 8.28 37.22 30.51
CA PRO A 617 9.00 36.63 29.40
C PRO A 617 8.34 35.32 28.95
N ILE A 618 7.95 35.29 27.67
CA ILE A 618 7.43 34.08 27.02
C ILE A 618 8.62 33.23 26.56
N GLN A 619 8.63 31.97 26.95
CA GLN A 619 9.70 31.03 26.62
C GLN A 619 9.38 30.32 25.30
N VAL A 620 10.34 30.25 24.39
CA VAL A 620 10.22 29.54 23.11
C VAL A 620 10.93 28.19 23.23
N VAL A 621 10.24 27.11 22.85
CA VAL A 621 10.78 25.75 22.83
C VAL A 621 10.52 25.09 21.47
N ASN A 622 11.27 24.02 21.17
CA ASN A 622 10.97 23.20 20.00
C ASN A 622 9.59 22.52 20.17
N MET A 623 8.82 22.37 19.09
CA MET A 623 7.52 21.70 19.09
C MET A 623 7.57 20.29 19.69
N TYR A 624 8.64 19.53 19.40
CA TYR A 624 8.85 18.19 19.97
C TYR A 624 8.95 18.19 21.49
N ALA A 625 9.43 19.30 22.06
CA ALA A 625 9.63 19.43 23.49
C ALA A 625 8.42 20.05 24.21
N LEU A 626 7.33 20.38 23.52
CA LEU A 626 6.18 21.05 24.13
C LEU A 626 5.56 20.23 25.27
N VAL A 627 5.17 18.98 25.02
CA VAL A 627 4.55 18.13 26.05
C VAL A 627 5.54 17.83 27.19
N PRO A 628 6.79 17.43 26.91
CA PRO A 628 7.81 17.30 27.94
C PRO A 628 8.05 18.58 28.77
N ALA A 629 8.04 19.77 28.16
CA ALA A 629 8.26 21.04 28.86
C ALA A 629 7.18 21.35 29.91
N LEU A 630 5.97 20.82 29.74
CA LEU A 630 4.88 21.01 30.68
C LEU A 630 5.01 20.11 31.92
N TRP A 631 5.75 19.01 31.83
CA TRP A 631 5.87 17.99 32.87
C TRP A 631 7.26 17.98 33.50
N PHE A 632 8.31 18.13 32.70
CA PHE A 632 9.73 18.05 33.07
C PHE A 632 10.52 19.26 32.54
N PRO A 633 10.18 20.49 32.94
CA PRO A 633 10.75 21.72 32.37
C PRO A 633 12.29 21.78 32.49
N THR A 634 12.85 21.32 33.60
CA THR A 634 14.30 21.36 33.87
C THR A 634 15.14 20.52 32.92
N LEU A 635 14.52 19.60 32.17
CA LEU A 635 15.19 18.76 31.16
C LEU A 635 15.11 19.35 29.75
N ILE A 636 14.32 20.41 29.56
CA ILE A 636 14.04 20.95 28.23
C ILE A 636 14.85 22.20 27.96
N ARG A 637 15.60 22.17 26.86
CA ARG A 637 16.35 23.31 26.36
C ARG A 637 15.44 24.40 25.83
N GLN A 638 15.71 25.62 26.24
CA GLN A 638 15.01 26.81 25.77
C GLN A 638 15.66 27.33 24.49
N TYR A 639 14.85 27.62 23.47
CA TYR A 639 15.31 28.17 22.20
C TYR A 639 15.55 29.69 22.25
N GLY A 640 14.73 30.41 23.01
CA GLY A 640 14.87 31.84 23.23
C GLY A 640 13.73 32.40 24.08
N THR A 641 13.77 33.70 24.37
CA THR A 641 12.71 34.44 25.05
C THR A 641 12.07 35.44 24.10
N ILE A 642 10.77 35.67 24.26
CA ILE A 642 10.06 36.81 23.66
C ILE A 642 9.65 37.73 24.80
N HIS A 643 10.20 38.95 24.79
CA HIS A 643 9.86 40.01 25.72
C HIS A 643 9.51 41.28 24.93
N SER A 644 8.35 41.88 25.19
CA SER A 644 7.87 43.07 24.44
C SER A 644 7.92 42.92 22.90
N ASN A 645 7.61 41.73 22.39
CA ASN A 645 7.72 41.33 20.97
C ASN A 645 9.14 41.31 20.37
N GLU A 646 10.19 41.43 21.18
CA GLU A 646 11.57 41.22 20.74
C GLU A 646 12.03 39.81 21.11
N PHE A 647 12.54 39.09 20.12
CA PHE A 647 13.08 37.75 20.32
C PHE A 647 14.56 37.85 20.68
N THR A 648 14.95 37.19 21.77
CA THR A 648 16.35 37.03 22.16
C THR A 648 16.68 35.55 22.15
N ALA A 649 17.66 35.15 21.32
CA ALA A 649 18.14 33.78 21.29
C ALA A 649 18.81 33.43 22.62
N THR A 650 18.65 32.18 23.06
CA THR A 650 19.45 31.67 24.18
C THR A 650 20.89 31.43 23.68
N THR A 651 21.85 32.24 24.14
CA THR A 651 23.28 32.11 23.78
C THR A 651 23.99 30.96 24.48
N ILE A 652 23.44 30.47 25.60
CA ILE A 652 23.94 29.33 26.38
C ILE A 652 22.89 28.22 26.32
N GLN A 653 23.26 26.94 26.32
CA GLN A 653 22.32 25.81 26.39
C GLN A 653 21.60 25.77 27.76
N ALA A 654 20.75 26.76 28.04
CA ALA A 654 19.99 26.86 29.27
C ALA A 654 18.70 26.05 29.14
N ASN A 655 18.43 25.22 30.15
CA ASN A 655 17.16 24.54 30.30
C ASN A 655 16.11 25.49 30.88
N LEU A 656 14.83 25.16 30.73
CA LEU A 656 13.77 25.94 31.37
C LEU A 656 13.97 25.94 32.90
N PRO A 657 13.76 27.09 33.56
CA PRO A 657 13.74 27.18 35.01
C PRO A 657 12.80 26.14 35.66
N PRO A 658 13.05 25.71 36.92
CA PRO A 658 12.22 24.77 37.66
C PRO A 658 10.89 25.40 38.11
N LYS A 659 10.05 25.80 37.16
CA LYS A 659 8.72 26.40 37.37
C LYS A 659 7.66 25.55 36.69
N LYS A 660 6.41 25.63 37.15
CA LYS A 660 5.29 25.00 36.42
C LYS A 660 4.96 25.85 35.20
N TYR A 661 4.91 25.25 34.01
CA TYR A 661 4.58 25.94 32.78
C TYR A 661 3.15 25.63 32.31
N LYS A 662 2.60 26.53 31.50
CA LYS A 662 1.42 26.32 30.66
C LYS A 662 1.73 26.75 29.24
N HIS A 663 1.15 26.06 28.26
CA HIS A 663 1.21 26.51 26.88
C HIS A 663 0.48 27.86 26.75
N THR A 664 1.07 28.77 25.98
CA THR A 664 0.47 30.07 25.64
C THR A 664 0.31 30.18 24.13
N ARG A 665 -0.60 31.04 23.68
CA ARG A 665 -0.83 31.30 22.25
C ARG A 665 0.35 32.04 21.59
N GLY A 666 1.34 32.45 22.38
CA GLY A 666 2.53 33.17 21.95
C GLY A 666 2.29 34.67 21.76
N ALA A 667 3.38 35.40 21.57
CA ALA A 667 3.40 36.79 21.15
C ALA A 667 4.08 36.93 19.79
N CYS A 668 3.88 38.06 19.13
CA CYS A 668 4.55 38.33 17.86
C CYS A 668 6.05 38.49 18.12
N ALA A 669 6.90 37.97 17.23
CA ALA A 669 8.36 38.01 17.41
C ALA A 669 9.00 38.85 16.30
N LYS A 670 9.77 39.86 16.69
CA LYS A 670 10.59 40.65 15.78
C LYS A 670 11.86 39.93 15.40
#